data_AF-A0A536EGJ3-F1
#
_entry.id   AF-A0A536EGJ3-F1
#
_cell.length_a   1.000
_cell.length_b   1.000
_cell.length_c   1.000
_cell.angle_alpha   90.00
_cell.angle_beta   90.00
_cell.angle_gamma   90.00
#
_symmetry.space_group_name_H-M   'P 1'
#
loop_
_entity.id
_entity.type
_entity.pdbx_description
1 polymer ?
#
loop_
_entity_poly.entity_id
_entity_poly.type
_entity_poly.pdbx_seq_one_letter_code
_entity_poly.pdbx_strand_id
1 'polypeptide(L)'
;MPELATVASQLGAECDPDDTLMDILEPLRAQHPVPLLVSRNQEILGTVGLEVILPAHSRLAQTRVADVMRPAPRLDVGERVEKGAAAVRRDGGDAVVVTKPTGGLFSRQSEPVGIVSIAQVLAAIGKNVVDKAPMKLLSGHRDLGFNLPITPCQRNCPIRQDIATYIDYVSQGRYVDSWSVIHETNPFPSILGRLCNHPCETDCKRGWDPGEEPVTIRSIKRFSTDFAFQQGLWIDYKIGPPKGKRVAVVGAGPAGLTAALDLRVQGYDVSLFERETKVGGLLSTSIPPFRFDHRQLQWELQMILATGIDVRTSANVGTGPGDMQVQDLLAEYDAVFVTVGMMKGRILPIPGSDLPEVTDAMTFLREVSYDKIPDHFPVGGRVVVVGGGAVATDACQTSIKLGAREVWMVAIEPEDRLPAFGNELHEAKEIGLKIQCGVIVKEIHGDNKGSVSAVSFAPLHELDFDELSGKLVFSSVKEVEGAERWTAGADYVIFASGQIMERPDEVVPVTPRGLVAADRGGHTSVPKLFAGGDCVQGPSFIVDACGWGHRVARSIREFLGEDMEATGGRIYQTVIERTDDHRQSEYFARTEPGILEASKRYDMTEVEQPWSDREAIVQSIRCFQCDSVHHYDQSVCVLCGACDDVCPEKAIDVVVFGEDRERSSGGDTLVCQTSGGNPDAGGYEGEIFINYDRCTNCRICEDHCPVNCITFERVRFIDDTMRVVERPELKVELPLVATG
;
A
#
# COMPACT_ATOMS: atom_id res chain seq x y z
N MET A 1 -16.71 -20.20 15.12
CA MET A 1 -17.45 -21.08 14.18
C MET A 1 -18.87 -21.33 14.68
N PRO A 2 -19.84 -20.43 14.39
CA PRO A 2 -21.25 -20.64 14.73
C PRO A 2 -21.85 -21.91 14.11
N GLU A 3 -21.33 -22.34 12.96
CA GLU A 3 -21.78 -23.49 12.17
C GLU A 3 -21.47 -24.87 12.80
N LEU A 4 -20.47 -24.94 13.69
CA LEU A 4 -20.19 -26.18 14.44
C LEU A 4 -21.24 -26.47 15.50
N ALA A 5 -21.86 -25.42 16.08
CA ALA A 5 -22.94 -25.57 17.04
C ALA A 5 -24.19 -26.19 16.41
N THR A 6 -24.43 -25.97 15.12
CA THR A 6 -25.56 -26.54 14.36
C THR A 6 -25.40 -28.03 14.03
N VAL A 7 -24.20 -28.59 14.14
CA VAL A 7 -23.94 -30.03 13.89
C VAL A 7 -23.62 -30.83 15.14
N ALA A 8 -23.65 -30.21 16.32
CA ALA A 8 -23.42 -30.87 17.60
C ALA A 8 -24.61 -31.78 17.99
N SER A 9 -24.31 -32.97 18.49
CA SER A 9 -25.29 -33.94 19.03
C SER A 9 -25.49 -33.75 20.54
N GLN A 10 -26.59 -34.28 21.10
CA GLN A 10 -26.84 -34.28 22.55
C GLN A 10 -25.73 -35.04 23.31
N LEU A 11 -25.45 -34.61 24.55
CA LEU A 11 -24.52 -35.30 25.44
C LEU A 11 -25.02 -36.73 25.74
N GLY A 12 -24.11 -37.72 25.71
CA GLY A 12 -24.42 -39.13 26.01
C GLY A 12 -24.70 -39.40 27.51
N ALA A 13 -24.98 -40.65 27.88
CA ALA A 13 -25.13 -41.02 29.30
C ALA A 13 -23.85 -40.76 30.12
N GLU A 14 -24.04 -40.48 31.40
CA GLU A 14 -22.96 -40.20 32.34
C GLU A 14 -22.54 -41.46 33.11
N CYS A 15 -21.25 -41.56 33.43
CA CYS A 15 -20.71 -42.53 34.38
C CYS A 15 -19.71 -41.87 35.34
N ASP A 16 -19.54 -42.46 36.52
CA ASP A 16 -18.57 -41.98 37.51
C ASP A 16 -17.18 -42.56 37.19
N PRO A 17 -16.08 -41.80 37.37
CA PRO A 17 -14.72 -42.31 37.15
C PRO A 17 -14.35 -43.52 38.03
N ASP A 18 -15.01 -43.76 39.17
CA ASP A 18 -14.78 -44.96 39.99
C ASP A 18 -15.60 -46.19 39.57
N ASP A 19 -16.53 -46.07 38.63
CA ASP A 19 -17.27 -47.20 38.07
C ASP A 19 -16.29 -48.19 37.39
N THR A 20 -16.60 -49.48 37.40
CA THR A 20 -15.81 -50.44 36.62
C THR A 20 -16.27 -50.46 35.16
N LEU A 21 -15.40 -50.93 34.25
CA LEU A 21 -15.80 -51.11 32.86
C LEU A 21 -17.00 -52.06 32.71
N MET A 22 -17.21 -53.00 33.64
CA MET A 22 -18.42 -53.84 33.66
C MET A 22 -19.70 -53.05 33.94
N ASP A 23 -19.62 -52.05 34.82
CA ASP A 23 -20.78 -51.27 35.26
C ASP A 23 -21.31 -50.36 34.13
N ILE A 24 -20.46 -50.01 33.17
CA ILE A 24 -20.80 -49.09 32.07
C ILE A 24 -21.07 -49.78 30.72
N LEU A 25 -20.93 -51.11 30.62
CA LEU A 25 -21.13 -51.87 29.38
C LEU A 25 -22.58 -51.83 28.85
N GLU A 26 -23.56 -51.84 29.74
CA GLU A 26 -24.97 -51.80 29.36
C GLU A 26 -25.40 -50.41 28.83
N PRO A 27 -25.07 -49.29 29.50
CA PRO A 27 -25.24 -47.94 28.95
C PRO A 27 -24.58 -47.74 27.57
N LEU A 28 -23.34 -48.21 27.40
CA LEU A 28 -22.59 -48.13 26.14
C LEU A 28 -23.20 -48.93 24.98
N ARG A 29 -23.84 -50.07 25.27
CA ARG A 29 -24.50 -50.90 24.25
C ARG A 29 -25.87 -50.35 23.85
N ALA A 30 -26.57 -49.68 24.76
CA ALA A 30 -27.88 -49.12 24.53
C ALA A 30 -27.85 -47.82 23.68
N GLN A 31 -26.72 -47.10 23.70
CA GLN A 31 -26.53 -45.86 22.93
C GLN A 31 -25.66 -46.18 21.70
N HIS A 32 -26.27 -46.19 20.50
CA HIS A 32 -25.57 -46.14 19.21
C HIS A 32 -24.43 -45.08 19.24
N PRO A 33 -23.36 -45.20 18.45
CA PRO A 33 -21.98 -44.81 18.80
C PRO A 33 -21.85 -43.35 19.26
N VAL A 34 -22.11 -43.14 20.55
CA VAL A 34 -21.86 -41.90 21.27
C VAL A 34 -20.99 -42.29 22.46
N PRO A 35 -19.83 -41.65 22.65
CA PRO A 35 -19.00 -41.92 23.82
C PRO A 35 -19.75 -41.52 25.11
N LEU A 36 -19.59 -42.29 26.19
CA LEU A 36 -20.14 -41.92 27.50
C LEU A 36 -19.38 -40.73 28.07
N LEU A 37 -20.10 -39.88 28.78
CA LEU A 37 -19.53 -38.75 29.49
C LEU A 37 -19.05 -39.21 30.87
N VAL A 38 -17.78 -38.98 31.20
CA VAL A 38 -17.30 -39.21 32.57
C VAL A 38 -17.43 -37.92 33.34
N SER A 39 -18.26 -37.93 34.38
CA SER A 39 -18.53 -36.75 35.19
C SER A 39 -18.40 -37.08 36.68
N ARG A 40 -18.07 -36.06 37.48
CA ARG A 40 -18.15 -36.15 38.94
C ARG A 40 -18.59 -34.79 39.47
N ASN A 41 -19.62 -34.78 40.32
CA ASN A 41 -20.16 -33.53 40.90
C ASN A 41 -20.49 -32.47 39.83
N GLN A 42 -21.09 -32.88 38.70
CA GLN A 42 -21.42 -32.03 37.54
C GLN A 42 -20.22 -31.44 36.79
N GLU A 43 -18.99 -31.80 37.14
CA GLU A 43 -17.80 -31.49 36.34
C GLU A 43 -17.56 -32.60 35.32
N ILE A 44 -17.45 -32.22 34.04
CA ILE A 44 -17.09 -33.15 32.97
C ILE A 44 -15.59 -33.41 33.05
N LEU A 45 -15.24 -34.64 33.37
CA LEU A 45 -13.86 -35.09 33.52
C LEU A 45 -13.33 -35.72 32.25
N GLY A 46 -14.18 -36.19 31.33
CA GLY A 46 -13.74 -36.86 30.12
C GLY A 46 -14.82 -37.64 29.39
N THR A 47 -14.37 -38.55 28.52
CA THR A 47 -15.26 -39.45 27.77
C THR A 47 -14.69 -40.86 27.68
N VAL A 48 -15.56 -41.87 27.56
CA VAL A 48 -15.18 -43.28 27.29
C VAL A 48 -15.84 -43.77 26.01
N GLY A 49 -15.04 -44.23 25.05
CA GLY A 49 -15.48 -44.86 23.81
C GLY A 49 -15.54 -46.39 23.89
N LEU A 50 -16.39 -47.02 23.08
CA LEU A 50 -16.56 -48.47 23.03
C LEU A 50 -15.27 -49.18 22.55
N GLU A 51 -14.47 -48.51 21.73
CA GLU A 51 -13.20 -49.00 21.18
C GLU A 51 -12.12 -49.26 22.25
N VAL A 52 -12.21 -48.60 23.41
CA VAL A 52 -11.26 -48.75 24.53
C VAL A 52 -11.56 -50.01 25.38
N ILE A 53 -12.80 -50.50 25.31
CA ILE A 53 -13.30 -51.59 26.17
C ILE A 53 -13.09 -52.97 25.53
N LEU A 54 -13.19 -53.06 24.19
CA LEU A 54 -13.06 -54.30 23.44
C LEU A 54 -11.71 -55.05 23.64
N PRO A 55 -10.54 -54.38 23.78
CA PRO A 55 -9.27 -55.04 24.08
C PRO A 55 -9.17 -55.59 25.51
N ALA A 56 -10.00 -55.11 26.44
CA ALA A 56 -9.91 -55.39 27.88
C ALA A 56 -10.86 -56.50 28.37
N HIS A 57 -11.40 -57.33 27.47
CA HIS A 57 -12.53 -58.23 27.73
C HIS A 57 -12.32 -59.24 28.89
N SER A 58 -11.07 -59.49 29.31
CA SER A 58 -10.71 -60.36 30.44
C SER A 58 -10.53 -59.67 31.80
N ARG A 59 -10.57 -58.32 31.86
CA ARG A 59 -10.33 -57.53 33.09
C ARG A 59 -11.39 -56.45 33.36
N LEU A 60 -12.52 -56.50 32.66
CA LEU A 60 -13.59 -55.50 32.75
C LEU A 60 -14.06 -55.21 34.19
N ALA A 61 -14.07 -56.22 35.07
CA ALA A 61 -14.51 -56.08 36.46
C ALA A 61 -13.43 -55.46 37.39
N GLN A 62 -12.20 -55.27 36.89
CA GLN A 62 -11.05 -54.77 37.67
C GLN A 62 -10.52 -53.42 37.16
N THR A 63 -10.85 -53.05 35.93
CA THR A 63 -10.46 -51.76 35.33
C THR A 63 -11.52 -50.72 35.64
N ARG A 64 -11.13 -49.60 36.26
CA ARG A 64 -12.05 -48.47 36.50
C ARG A 64 -12.13 -47.56 35.29
N VAL A 65 -13.24 -46.83 35.18
CA VAL A 65 -13.48 -45.82 34.17
C VAL A 65 -12.36 -44.77 34.15
N ALA A 66 -11.90 -44.31 35.32
CA ALA A 66 -10.80 -43.35 35.43
C ALA A 66 -9.50 -43.80 34.73
N ASP A 67 -9.27 -45.12 34.68
CA ASP A 67 -8.01 -45.69 34.16
C ASP A 67 -8.00 -45.74 32.62
N VAL A 68 -9.15 -45.55 31.99
CA VAL A 68 -9.35 -45.71 30.54
C VAL A 68 -10.15 -44.55 29.92
N MET A 69 -10.64 -43.61 30.72
CA MET A 69 -11.28 -42.40 30.25
C MET A 69 -10.26 -41.50 29.56
N ARG A 70 -10.69 -40.88 28.46
CA ARG A 70 -9.95 -39.78 27.84
C ARG A 70 -10.33 -38.50 28.58
N PRO A 71 -9.39 -37.79 29.23
CA PRO A 71 -9.72 -36.63 30.03
C PRO A 71 -10.27 -35.50 29.15
N ALA A 72 -11.29 -34.80 29.67
CA ALA A 72 -11.80 -33.58 29.08
C ALA A 72 -10.69 -32.53 29.20
N PRO A 73 -10.42 -31.77 28.13
CA PRO A 73 -9.39 -30.75 28.18
C PRO A 73 -9.81 -29.67 29.18
N ARG A 74 -9.26 -29.67 30.40
CA ARG A 74 -9.25 -28.49 31.26
C ARG A 74 -8.27 -27.50 30.65
N LEU A 75 -8.74 -26.56 29.82
CA LEU A 75 -7.89 -25.61 29.11
C LEU A 75 -8.17 -24.16 29.52
N ASP A 76 -7.09 -23.51 29.96
CA ASP A 76 -6.97 -22.05 29.96
C ASP A 76 -7.03 -21.55 28.50
N VAL A 77 -7.77 -20.48 28.26
CA VAL A 77 -8.04 -19.90 26.94
C VAL A 77 -6.76 -19.37 26.28
N GLY A 78 -5.69 -19.14 27.06
CA GLY A 78 -4.37 -18.74 26.57
C GLY A 78 -3.61 -19.80 25.75
N GLU A 79 -4.01 -21.08 25.77
CA GLU A 79 -3.31 -22.17 25.07
C GLU A 79 -4.05 -22.66 23.79
N ARG A 80 -4.96 -21.85 23.22
CA ARG A 80 -6.01 -22.35 22.32
C ARG A 80 -5.60 -22.81 20.92
N VAL A 81 -4.47 -22.38 20.36
CA VAL A 81 -4.19 -22.66 18.92
C VAL A 81 -3.32 -23.90 18.74
N GLU A 82 -2.23 -24.03 19.50
CA GLU A 82 -1.32 -25.19 19.36
C GLU A 82 -1.85 -26.46 20.03
N LYS A 83 -2.52 -26.35 21.19
CA LYS A 83 -3.05 -27.54 21.89
C LYS A 83 -4.39 -28.02 21.36
N GLY A 84 -5.18 -27.15 20.72
CA GLY A 84 -6.46 -27.52 20.11
C GLY A 84 -6.29 -28.55 18.98
N ALA A 85 -5.29 -28.34 18.12
CA ALA A 85 -4.92 -29.31 17.09
C ALA A 85 -4.18 -30.53 17.66
N ALA A 86 -3.32 -30.35 18.67
CA ALA A 86 -2.59 -31.43 19.32
C ALA A 86 -3.50 -32.40 20.09
N ALA A 87 -4.57 -31.92 20.71
CA ALA A 87 -5.57 -32.74 21.42
C ALA A 87 -6.42 -33.58 20.45
N VAL A 88 -6.67 -33.07 19.24
CA VAL A 88 -7.42 -33.79 18.19
C VAL A 88 -6.56 -34.86 17.49
N ARG A 89 -5.23 -34.68 17.43
CA ARG A 89 -4.33 -35.59 16.71
C ARG A 89 -3.57 -36.61 17.58
N ARG A 90 -3.34 -36.37 18.88
CA ARG A 90 -2.44 -37.25 19.68
C ARG A 90 -3.04 -38.58 20.15
N ASP A 91 -4.36 -38.68 20.37
CA ASP A 91 -4.94 -39.83 21.10
C ASP A 91 -6.08 -40.59 20.37
N GLY A 92 -6.28 -40.35 19.07
CA GLY A 92 -7.19 -41.12 18.22
C GLY A 92 -8.65 -41.14 18.69
N GLY A 93 -9.16 -40.02 19.23
CA GLY A 93 -10.54 -39.93 19.71
C GLY A 93 -11.51 -39.44 18.65
N ASP A 94 -12.62 -40.15 18.42
CA ASP A 94 -13.54 -39.86 17.32
C ASP A 94 -14.54 -38.71 17.58
N ALA A 95 -14.51 -38.06 18.76
CA ALA A 95 -15.47 -37.03 19.16
C ALA A 95 -14.89 -35.91 20.06
N VAL A 96 -15.49 -34.71 19.99
CA VAL A 96 -15.07 -33.49 20.69
C VAL A 96 -16.26 -32.83 21.39
N VAL A 97 -16.10 -32.44 22.67
CA VAL A 97 -17.13 -31.71 23.43
C VAL A 97 -17.15 -30.23 22.99
N VAL A 98 -18.30 -29.77 22.52
CA VAL A 98 -18.57 -28.37 22.14
C VAL A 98 -19.00 -27.60 23.38
N THR A 99 -18.41 -26.43 23.61
CA THR A 99 -18.78 -25.52 24.71
C THR A 99 -19.28 -24.19 24.18
N LYS A 100 -20.17 -23.51 24.91
CA LYS A 100 -20.56 -22.11 24.66
C LYS A 100 -20.06 -21.23 25.81
N PRO A 101 -19.67 -19.97 25.58
CA PRO A 101 -19.31 -19.05 26.64
C PRO A 101 -20.49 -18.79 27.59
N THR A 102 -20.23 -18.68 28.89
CA THR A 102 -21.21 -18.28 29.91
C THR A 102 -20.73 -17.00 30.60
N GLY A 103 -21.53 -15.93 30.56
CA GLY A 103 -21.21 -14.62 31.15
C GLY A 103 -20.99 -13.49 30.14
N GLY A 104 -20.51 -12.32 30.61
CA GLY A 104 -20.25 -11.14 29.78
C GLY A 104 -19.01 -11.26 28.88
N LEU A 105 -18.71 -10.23 28.08
CA LEU A 105 -17.71 -10.17 27.01
C LEU A 105 -16.26 -10.61 27.39
N PHE A 106 -15.96 -10.78 28.68
CA PHE A 106 -14.64 -11.20 29.21
C PHE A 106 -14.71 -12.43 30.12
N SER A 107 -15.86 -13.12 30.18
CA SER A 107 -15.98 -14.32 30.99
C SER A 107 -15.11 -15.43 30.44
N ARG A 108 -14.25 -15.98 31.30
CA ARG A 108 -13.41 -17.15 31.00
C ARG A 108 -14.13 -18.48 31.28
N GLN A 109 -15.44 -18.43 31.51
CA GLN A 109 -16.26 -19.60 31.77
C GLN A 109 -16.99 -20.01 30.48
N SER A 110 -17.04 -21.31 30.22
CA SER A 110 -17.86 -21.90 29.17
C SER A 110 -18.61 -23.11 29.72
N GLU A 111 -19.81 -23.35 29.22
CA GLU A 111 -20.58 -24.56 29.52
C GLU A 111 -20.66 -25.49 28.30
N PRO A 112 -20.56 -26.80 28.50
CA PRO A 112 -20.78 -27.80 27.46
C PRO A 112 -22.18 -27.69 26.86
N VAL A 113 -22.30 -27.80 25.54
CA VAL A 113 -23.58 -27.72 24.82
C VAL A 113 -23.85 -28.88 23.87
N GLY A 114 -22.84 -29.71 23.60
CA GLY A 114 -23.01 -30.91 22.78
C GLY A 114 -21.66 -31.58 22.46
N ILE A 115 -21.69 -32.60 21.61
CA ILE A 115 -20.49 -33.31 21.13
C ILE A 115 -20.54 -33.41 19.60
N VAL A 116 -19.41 -33.29 18.92
CA VAL A 116 -19.29 -33.43 17.47
C VAL A 116 -18.22 -34.45 17.11
N SER A 117 -18.43 -35.28 16.08
CA SER A 117 -17.39 -36.22 15.64
C SER A 117 -16.29 -35.52 14.86
N ILE A 118 -15.06 -36.05 14.89
CA ILE A 118 -13.96 -35.52 14.06
C ILE A 118 -14.35 -35.52 12.58
N ALA A 119 -15.02 -36.56 12.09
CA ALA A 119 -15.48 -36.65 10.71
C ALA A 119 -16.46 -35.51 10.35
N GLN A 120 -17.34 -35.11 11.28
CA GLN A 120 -18.26 -33.99 11.09
C GLN A 120 -17.54 -32.64 11.14
N VAL A 121 -16.56 -32.48 12.02
CA VAL A 121 -15.69 -31.29 12.06
C VAL A 121 -14.94 -31.14 10.73
N LEU A 122 -14.30 -32.21 10.26
CA LEU A 122 -13.56 -32.23 9.00
C LEU A 122 -14.46 -32.01 7.78
N ALA A 123 -15.66 -32.59 7.77
CA ALA A 123 -16.63 -32.36 6.69
C ALA A 123 -17.18 -30.93 6.66
N ALA A 124 -17.34 -30.27 7.82
CA ALA A 124 -17.73 -28.86 7.90
C ALA A 124 -16.59 -27.94 7.46
N ILE A 125 -15.34 -28.24 7.85
CA ILE A 125 -14.14 -27.53 7.38
C ILE A 125 -14.00 -27.69 5.86
N GLY A 126 -14.15 -28.91 5.33
CA GLY A 126 -14.03 -29.21 3.90
C GLY A 126 -15.11 -28.58 3.02
N LYS A 127 -16.29 -28.23 3.56
CA LYS A 127 -17.32 -27.47 2.82
C LYS A 127 -16.97 -25.99 2.64
N ASN A 128 -16.03 -25.47 3.43
CA ASN A 128 -15.55 -24.10 3.36
C ASN A 128 -14.26 -23.95 2.54
N VAL A 129 -13.68 -25.06 2.07
CA VAL A 129 -12.57 -25.07 1.10
C VAL A 129 -13.16 -25.23 -0.30
N VAL A 130 -13.70 -24.13 -0.82
CA VAL A 130 -13.94 -24.02 -2.26
C VAL A 130 -12.61 -23.59 -2.88
N ASP A 131 -12.13 -24.35 -3.85
CA ASP A 131 -11.06 -23.97 -4.79
C ASP A 131 -11.23 -22.50 -5.21
N LYS A 132 -10.40 -21.62 -4.65
CA LYS A 132 -10.37 -20.18 -4.96
C LYS A 132 -9.01 -19.78 -5.53
N ALA A 133 -8.50 -20.56 -6.48
CA ALA A 133 -7.46 -20.09 -7.38
C ALA A 133 -8.11 -19.56 -8.67
N PRO A 134 -8.57 -18.28 -8.76
CA PRO A 134 -8.50 -17.61 -10.03
C PRO A 134 -7.02 -17.30 -10.28
N MET A 135 -6.49 -17.92 -11.33
CA MET A 135 -5.20 -17.62 -11.93
C MET A 135 -4.95 -16.11 -12.02
N LYS A 136 -4.17 -15.57 -11.09
CA LYS A 136 -3.36 -14.37 -11.33
C LYS A 136 -1.97 -14.84 -11.76
N LEU A 137 -1.84 -15.22 -13.03
CA LEU A 137 -0.56 -15.12 -13.72
C LEU A 137 -0.28 -13.62 -13.87
N LEU A 138 0.28 -13.02 -12.81
CA LEU A 138 0.84 -11.68 -12.88
C LEU A 138 2.09 -11.80 -13.74
N SER A 139 1.99 -11.38 -15.00
CA SER A 139 3.19 -11.09 -15.78
C SER A 139 3.94 -9.98 -15.05
N GLY A 140 4.97 -10.34 -14.29
CA GLY A 140 5.88 -9.38 -13.71
C GLY A 140 6.37 -8.42 -14.78
N HIS A 141 6.50 -7.13 -14.44
CA HIS A 141 7.33 -6.24 -15.21
C HIS A 141 8.76 -6.82 -15.23
N ARG A 142 9.12 -7.46 -16.35
CA ARG A 142 10.45 -8.03 -16.60
C ARG A 142 11.45 -6.92 -16.87
N ASP A 143 11.84 -6.17 -15.84
CA ASP A 143 12.87 -5.14 -16.01
C ASP A 143 14.24 -5.54 -15.42
N LEU A 144 14.42 -6.70 -14.77
CA LEU A 144 15.73 -7.04 -14.18
C LEU A 144 16.23 -8.49 -14.26
N GLY A 145 15.48 -9.46 -14.81
CA GLY A 145 16.03 -10.82 -15.06
C GLY A 145 16.51 -11.59 -13.81
N PHE A 146 16.16 -11.14 -12.60
CA PHE A 146 16.50 -11.81 -11.33
C PHE A 146 15.21 -12.26 -10.61
N ASN A 147 15.15 -13.53 -10.21
CA ASN A 147 14.17 -14.06 -9.26
C ASN A 147 14.59 -13.71 -7.82
N LEU A 148 14.70 -12.41 -7.53
CA LEU A 148 14.99 -11.91 -6.19
C LEU A 148 13.68 -11.51 -5.49
N PRO A 149 13.49 -11.85 -4.20
CA PRO A 149 12.30 -11.51 -3.44
C PRO A 149 12.30 -10.03 -3.05
N ILE A 150 12.04 -9.15 -4.01
CA ILE A 150 11.64 -7.76 -3.74
C ILE A 150 10.17 -7.78 -3.33
N THR A 151 9.84 -7.18 -2.20
CA THR A 151 8.45 -7.12 -1.73
C THR A 151 7.54 -6.46 -2.77
N PRO A 152 6.31 -6.96 -3.00
CA PRO A 152 5.41 -6.37 -4.00
C PRO A 152 5.15 -4.87 -3.78
N CYS A 153 5.05 -4.45 -2.51
CA CYS A 153 4.87 -3.05 -2.16
C CYS A 153 6.09 -2.18 -2.55
N GLN A 154 7.32 -2.64 -2.33
CA GLN A 154 8.54 -1.96 -2.78
C GLN A 154 8.68 -2.00 -4.31
N ARG A 155 8.27 -3.11 -4.94
CA ARG A 155 8.27 -3.28 -6.40
C ARG A 155 7.31 -2.30 -7.09
N ASN A 156 6.14 -2.05 -6.52
CA ASN A 156 5.18 -1.11 -7.11
C ASN A 156 5.44 0.35 -6.74
N CYS A 157 6.26 0.62 -5.73
CA CYS A 157 6.63 1.98 -5.37
C CYS A 157 7.60 2.57 -6.42
N PRO A 158 7.26 3.69 -7.10
CA PRO A 158 8.14 4.30 -8.10
C PRO A 158 9.51 4.73 -7.57
N ILE A 159 9.60 5.00 -6.26
CA ILE A 159 10.83 5.36 -5.54
C ILE A 159 11.38 4.21 -4.68
N ARG A 160 10.91 2.97 -4.90
CA ARG A 160 11.44 1.74 -4.29
C ARG A 160 11.63 1.79 -2.76
N GLN A 161 10.71 2.46 -2.05
CA GLN A 161 10.79 2.57 -0.59
C GLN A 161 10.83 1.19 0.09
N ASP A 162 11.65 1.10 1.13
CA ASP A 162 11.75 -0.09 1.98
C ASP A 162 10.60 -0.14 3.00
N ILE A 163 9.44 -0.53 2.47
CA ILE A 163 8.16 -0.45 3.16
C ILE A 163 8.05 -1.42 4.33
N ALA A 164 8.54 -2.64 4.16
CA ALA A 164 8.45 -3.65 5.21
C ALA A 164 9.25 -3.23 6.45
N THR A 165 10.45 -2.65 6.26
CA THR A 165 11.31 -2.18 7.33
C THR A 165 10.71 -1.00 8.09
N TYR A 166 10.23 0.05 7.40
CA TYR A 166 9.68 1.19 8.15
C TYR A 166 8.37 0.86 8.85
N ILE A 167 7.57 -0.07 8.32
CA ILE A 167 6.35 -0.56 8.99
C ILE A 167 6.72 -1.39 10.22
N ASP A 168 7.73 -2.23 10.10
CA ASP A 168 8.27 -2.99 11.23
C ASP A 168 8.70 -2.07 12.38
N TYR A 169 9.46 -1.02 12.07
CA TYR A 169 9.85 -0.04 13.08
C TYR A 169 8.65 0.62 13.76
N VAL A 170 7.57 0.93 13.05
CA VAL A 170 6.34 1.43 13.70
C VAL A 170 5.74 0.39 14.62
N SER A 171 5.67 -0.88 14.21
CA SER A 171 5.13 -1.95 15.07
C SER A 171 5.91 -2.14 16.39
N GLN A 172 7.19 -1.73 16.42
CA GLN A 172 8.06 -1.78 17.59
C GLN A 172 8.12 -0.47 18.40
N GLY A 173 7.34 0.55 18.03
CA GLY A 173 7.43 1.88 18.67
C GLY A 173 8.63 2.73 18.22
N ARG A 174 9.37 2.29 17.19
CA ARG A 174 10.61 2.93 16.70
C ARG A 174 10.32 3.94 15.59
N TYR A 175 9.52 4.96 15.89
CA TYR A 175 8.97 5.87 14.87
C TYR A 175 10.03 6.72 14.16
N VAL A 176 11.10 7.10 14.86
CA VAL A 176 12.21 7.87 14.27
C VAL A 176 13.03 7.01 13.30
N ASP A 177 13.24 5.74 13.63
CA ASP A 177 13.92 4.81 12.73
C ASP A 177 13.06 4.56 11.49
N SER A 178 11.73 4.42 11.66
CA SER A 178 10.77 4.33 10.56
C SER A 178 10.87 5.54 9.63
N TRP A 179 10.79 6.75 10.19
CA TRP A 179 10.92 8.00 9.45
C TRP A 179 12.27 8.11 8.71
N SER A 180 13.36 7.71 9.37
CA SER A 180 14.70 7.72 8.76
C SER A 180 14.80 6.77 7.56
N VAL A 181 14.21 5.58 7.64
CA VAL A 181 14.15 4.62 6.52
C VAL A 181 13.32 5.16 5.37
N ILE A 182 12.18 5.80 5.66
CA ILE A 182 11.35 6.42 4.62
C ILE A 182 12.17 7.46 3.84
N HIS A 183 12.96 8.28 4.55
CA HIS A 183 13.76 9.34 3.93
C HIS A 183 14.93 8.86 3.05
N GLU A 184 15.31 7.58 3.09
CA GLU A 184 16.41 7.07 2.27
C GLU A 184 16.14 7.22 0.77
N THR A 185 14.88 7.09 0.34
CA THR A 185 14.44 7.27 -1.05
C THR A 185 13.25 8.22 -1.20
N ASN A 186 12.81 8.88 -0.13
CA ASN A 186 11.68 9.79 -0.17
C ASN A 186 12.06 11.19 0.31
N PRO A 187 12.15 12.18 -0.58
CA PRO A 187 12.37 13.57 -0.19
C PRO A 187 11.14 14.24 0.45
N PHE A 188 9.93 13.68 0.24
CA PHE A 188 8.66 14.28 0.70
C PHE A 188 7.77 13.28 1.48
N PRO A 189 8.23 12.68 2.58
CA PRO A 189 7.49 11.66 3.32
C PRO A 189 6.15 12.10 3.88
N SER A 190 6.03 13.32 4.36
CA SER A 190 4.81 13.91 4.91
C SER A 190 3.77 14.06 3.81
N ILE A 191 4.19 14.63 2.67
CA ILE A 191 3.31 14.85 1.52
C ILE A 191 2.89 13.52 0.91
N LEU A 192 3.81 12.56 0.72
CA LEU A 192 3.46 11.22 0.24
C LEU A 192 2.76 10.35 1.30
N GLY A 193 2.71 10.77 2.56
CA GLY A 193 1.84 10.22 3.59
C GLY A 193 0.38 10.68 3.44
N ARG A 194 0.15 11.77 2.71
CA ARG A 194 -1.18 12.39 2.54
C ARG A 194 -1.71 12.32 1.11
N LEU A 195 -0.87 12.45 0.11
CA LEU A 195 -1.30 12.66 -1.28
C LEU A 195 -0.87 11.54 -2.22
N CYS A 196 -0.24 10.49 -1.69
CA CYS A 196 0.17 9.36 -2.52
C CYS A 196 -1.04 8.51 -2.92
N ASN A 197 -1.06 8.13 -4.20
CA ASN A 197 -1.97 7.14 -4.76
C ASN A 197 -1.63 5.69 -4.34
N HIS A 198 -0.67 5.53 -3.44
CA HIS A 198 -0.32 4.28 -2.75
C HIS A 198 -0.29 3.03 -3.65
N PRO A 199 0.46 3.04 -4.77
CA PRO A 199 0.60 1.87 -5.65
C PRO A 199 1.23 0.67 -4.92
N CYS A 200 1.89 0.93 -3.79
CA CYS A 200 2.40 -0.10 -2.89
C CYS A 200 1.30 -0.93 -2.20
N GLU A 201 0.07 -0.40 -2.06
CA GLU A 201 -1.04 -1.12 -1.43
C GLU A 201 -1.82 -1.97 -2.44
N THR A 202 -1.79 -1.63 -3.74
CA THR A 202 -2.59 -2.30 -4.77
C THR A 202 -2.23 -3.77 -4.98
N ASP A 203 -0.96 -4.12 -4.78
CA ASP A 203 -0.45 -5.50 -4.85
C ASP A 203 0.11 -5.98 -3.50
N CYS A 204 -0.39 -5.42 -2.40
CA CYS A 204 -0.02 -5.90 -1.08
C CYS A 204 -0.48 -7.35 -0.92
N LYS A 205 0.44 -8.27 -0.56
CA LYS A 205 0.11 -9.70 -0.34
C LYS A 205 -1.03 -9.91 0.67
N ARG A 206 -1.18 -9.00 1.63
CA ARG A 206 -2.30 -9.05 2.58
C ARG A 206 -3.67 -8.94 1.92
N GLY A 207 -3.78 -8.17 0.83
CA GLY A 207 -5.01 -8.06 0.05
C GLY A 207 -5.23 -9.21 -0.94
N TRP A 208 -4.35 -10.23 -0.97
CA TRP A 208 -4.54 -11.39 -1.84
C TRP A 208 -5.54 -12.39 -1.25
N ASP A 209 -5.63 -12.46 0.08
CA ASP A 209 -6.57 -13.33 0.78
C ASP A 209 -8.01 -12.79 0.67
N PRO A 210 -8.98 -13.58 0.18
CA PRO A 210 -10.36 -13.13 0.06
C PRO A 210 -10.98 -12.75 1.41
N GLY A 211 -11.34 -11.47 1.57
CA GLY A 211 -11.90 -10.93 2.81
C GLY A 211 -10.90 -10.14 3.65
N GLU A 212 -9.63 -10.11 3.25
CA GLU A 212 -8.61 -9.26 3.84
C GLU A 212 -8.37 -8.01 2.99
N GLU A 213 -7.91 -6.95 3.65
CA GLU A 213 -7.60 -5.68 3.00
C GLU A 213 -6.10 -5.39 3.05
N PRO A 214 -5.52 -4.69 2.05
CA PRO A 214 -4.12 -4.29 2.08
C PRO A 214 -3.73 -3.55 3.36
N VAL A 215 -2.44 -3.61 3.69
CA VAL A 215 -1.86 -2.78 4.76
C VAL A 215 -2.00 -1.31 4.38
N THR A 216 -2.32 -0.46 5.35
CA THR A 216 -2.46 1.01 5.22
C THR A 216 -1.09 1.70 5.22
N ILE A 217 -0.29 1.38 4.21
CA ILE A 217 1.10 1.81 4.04
C ILE A 217 1.21 3.34 4.02
N ARG A 218 0.32 4.04 3.29
CA ARG A 218 0.29 5.51 3.22
C ARG A 218 0.14 6.14 4.61
N SER A 219 -0.81 5.65 5.38
CA SER A 219 -1.17 6.21 6.68
C SER A 219 -0.12 5.90 7.75
N ILE A 220 0.54 4.73 7.69
CA ILE A 220 1.68 4.41 8.57
C ILE A 220 2.86 5.36 8.29
N LYS A 221 3.15 5.64 7.01
CA LYS A 221 4.17 6.63 6.62
C LYS A 221 3.85 8.03 7.13
N ARG A 222 2.58 8.45 7.01
CA ARG A 222 2.09 9.71 7.57
C ARG A 222 2.35 9.78 9.07
N PHE A 223 1.97 8.75 9.81
CA PHE A 223 2.17 8.67 11.26
C PHE A 223 3.64 8.89 11.66
N SER A 224 4.58 8.13 11.07
CA SER A 224 6.01 8.29 11.38
C SER A 224 6.52 9.70 11.10
N THR A 225 6.02 10.32 10.03
CA THR A 225 6.44 11.66 9.63
C THR A 225 5.82 12.76 10.49
N ASP A 226 4.55 12.62 10.85
CA ASP A 226 3.87 13.53 11.77
C ASP A 226 4.53 13.49 13.15
N PHE A 227 4.93 12.31 13.62
CA PHE A 227 5.73 12.16 14.84
C PHE A 227 7.05 12.93 14.72
N ALA A 228 7.83 12.71 13.65
CA ALA A 228 9.10 13.38 13.44
C ALA A 228 8.97 14.92 13.36
N PHE A 229 7.93 15.41 12.66
CA PHE A 229 7.63 16.83 12.56
C PHE A 229 7.30 17.46 13.92
N GLN A 230 6.47 16.80 14.73
CA GLN A 230 6.12 17.27 16.08
C GLN A 230 7.33 17.32 17.02
N GLN A 231 8.28 16.39 16.85
CA GLN A 231 9.54 16.37 17.59
C GLN A 231 10.58 17.37 17.04
N GLY A 232 10.29 18.06 15.92
CA GLY A 232 11.22 18.99 15.28
C GLY A 232 12.48 18.30 14.76
N LEU A 233 12.38 17.04 14.35
CA LEU A 233 13.52 16.28 13.83
C LEU A 233 13.99 16.83 12.49
N TRP A 234 15.23 16.49 12.12
CA TRP A 234 15.89 17.05 10.96
C TRP A 234 16.88 16.04 10.36
N ILE A 235 16.85 15.85 9.04
CA ILE A 235 17.86 15.08 8.31
C ILE A 235 18.99 16.02 7.89
N ASP A 236 20.18 15.74 8.40
CA ASP A 236 21.43 16.40 8.00
C ASP A 236 22.08 15.55 6.90
N TYR A 237 21.75 15.85 5.64
CA TYR A 237 22.27 15.12 4.49
C TYR A 237 23.78 15.27 4.38
N LYS A 238 24.51 14.14 4.43
CA LYS A 238 25.97 14.14 4.26
C LYS A 238 26.32 14.36 2.78
N ILE A 239 27.09 15.41 2.52
CA ILE A 239 27.55 15.75 1.17
C ILE A 239 28.87 15.03 0.89
N GLY A 240 28.91 14.28 -0.20
CA GLY A 240 30.11 13.61 -0.70
C GLY A 240 31.19 14.57 -1.17
N PRO A 241 32.41 14.08 -1.42
CA PRO A 241 33.52 14.91 -1.91
C PRO A 241 33.15 15.65 -3.21
N PRO A 242 33.56 16.92 -3.38
CA PRO A 242 33.26 17.69 -4.58
C PRO A 242 33.73 16.99 -5.86
N LYS A 243 32.84 16.86 -6.83
CA LYS A 243 33.12 16.25 -8.14
C LYS A 243 33.66 17.26 -9.16
N GLY A 244 33.53 18.57 -8.90
CA GLY A 244 33.93 19.64 -9.82
C GLY A 244 33.09 19.68 -11.11
N LYS A 245 31.84 19.23 -11.03
CA LYS A 245 30.87 19.16 -12.14
C LYS A 245 29.61 19.92 -11.76
N ARG A 246 29.12 20.74 -12.69
CA ARG A 246 27.96 21.62 -12.48
C ARG A 246 26.74 21.09 -13.21
N VAL A 247 25.60 21.01 -12.53
CA VAL A 247 24.31 20.58 -13.10
C VAL A 247 23.26 21.66 -12.90
N ALA A 248 22.56 22.02 -13.98
CA ALA A 248 21.38 22.89 -13.92
C ALA A 248 20.10 22.06 -13.86
N VAL A 249 19.20 22.38 -12.93
CA VAL A 249 17.86 21.78 -12.83
C VAL A 249 16.82 22.87 -13.05
N VAL A 250 15.95 22.69 -14.04
CA VAL A 250 14.92 23.66 -14.44
C VAL A 250 13.56 23.16 -13.96
N GLY A 251 13.03 23.81 -12.92
CA GLY A 251 11.80 23.47 -12.21
C GLY A 251 12.08 22.94 -10.80
N ALA A 252 11.50 23.59 -9.78
CA ALA A 252 11.58 23.19 -8.37
C ALA A 252 10.42 22.29 -7.92
N GLY A 253 9.84 21.51 -8.84
CA GLY A 253 8.84 20.51 -8.50
C GLY A 253 9.43 19.26 -7.84
N PRO A 254 8.61 18.27 -7.48
CA PRO A 254 9.07 17.04 -6.84
C PRO A 254 10.19 16.34 -7.61
N ALA A 255 10.10 16.23 -8.93
CA ALA A 255 11.13 15.63 -9.78
C ALA A 255 12.46 16.39 -9.72
N GLY A 256 12.42 17.72 -9.86
CA GLY A 256 13.61 18.57 -9.85
C GLY A 256 14.30 18.62 -8.49
N LEU A 257 13.53 18.78 -7.42
CA LEU A 257 14.08 18.78 -6.05
C LEU A 257 14.66 17.42 -5.67
N THR A 258 14.03 16.32 -6.09
CA THR A 258 14.57 14.97 -5.89
C THR A 258 15.90 14.81 -6.61
N ALA A 259 15.95 15.13 -7.91
CA ALA A 259 17.20 15.02 -8.67
C ALA A 259 18.31 15.94 -8.12
N ALA A 260 17.95 17.16 -7.72
CA ALA A 260 18.88 18.11 -7.14
C ALA A 260 19.45 17.63 -5.82
N LEU A 261 18.62 17.04 -4.95
CA LEU A 261 19.06 16.42 -3.69
C LEU A 261 20.03 15.28 -3.96
N ASP A 262 19.66 14.33 -4.83
CA ASP A 262 20.48 13.17 -5.20
C ASP A 262 21.85 13.60 -5.72
N LEU A 263 21.88 14.49 -6.70
CA LEU A 263 23.12 15.01 -7.27
C LEU A 263 23.95 15.77 -6.23
N ARG A 264 23.29 16.58 -5.40
CA ARG A 264 23.98 17.38 -4.40
C ARG A 264 24.66 16.51 -3.35
N VAL A 265 23.98 15.50 -2.82
CA VAL A 265 24.54 14.52 -1.88
C VAL A 265 25.75 13.81 -2.46
N GLN A 266 25.78 13.54 -3.77
CA GLN A 266 26.91 12.89 -4.43
C GLN A 266 28.10 13.83 -4.71
N GLY A 267 28.02 15.10 -4.30
CA GLY A 267 29.10 16.08 -4.40
C GLY A 267 29.11 16.89 -5.71
N TYR A 268 28.02 16.89 -6.47
CA TYR A 268 27.86 17.77 -7.63
C TYR A 268 27.46 19.19 -7.18
N ASP A 269 27.83 20.18 -7.99
CA ASP A 269 27.40 21.57 -7.82
C ASP A 269 26.08 21.76 -8.57
N VAL A 270 24.98 21.97 -7.85
CA VAL A 270 23.63 22.01 -8.43
C VAL A 270 23.06 23.42 -8.35
N SER A 271 22.66 23.96 -9.50
CA SER A 271 21.87 25.19 -9.60
C SER A 271 20.45 24.84 -10.01
N LEU A 272 19.47 25.31 -9.25
CA LEU A 272 18.06 25.05 -9.46
C LEU A 272 17.33 26.34 -9.83
N PHE A 273 16.67 26.34 -11.00
CA PHE A 273 15.96 27.49 -11.56
C PHE A 273 14.45 27.28 -11.43
N GLU A 274 13.77 28.21 -10.77
CA GLU A 274 12.33 28.17 -10.53
C GLU A 274 11.67 29.45 -11.04
N ARG A 275 10.62 29.30 -11.83
CA ARG A 275 9.83 30.41 -12.39
C ARG A 275 9.07 31.15 -11.30
N GLU A 276 8.49 30.42 -10.36
CA GLU A 276 7.69 30.95 -9.27
C GLU A 276 8.57 31.56 -8.17
N THR A 277 7.93 32.25 -7.22
CA THR A 277 8.63 32.84 -6.05
C THR A 277 8.87 31.83 -4.92
N LYS A 278 8.23 30.65 -5.00
CA LYS A 278 8.30 29.57 -4.02
C LYS A 278 8.76 28.29 -4.72
N VAL A 279 9.59 27.49 -4.05
CA VAL A 279 9.95 26.13 -4.49
C VAL A 279 8.89 25.11 -4.06
N GLY A 280 8.89 23.92 -4.68
CA GLY A 280 7.96 22.81 -4.40
C GLY A 280 7.00 22.51 -5.55
N GLY A 281 7.01 23.29 -6.63
CA GLY A 281 6.13 23.11 -7.79
C GLY A 281 4.65 23.14 -7.39
N LEU A 282 3.85 22.21 -7.92
CA LEU A 282 2.42 22.11 -7.61
C LEU A 282 2.13 21.87 -6.12
N LEU A 283 3.04 21.27 -5.36
CA LEU A 283 2.88 21.11 -3.91
C LEU A 283 2.73 22.45 -3.22
N SER A 284 3.52 23.46 -3.64
CA SER A 284 3.50 24.79 -3.06
C SER A 284 2.52 25.73 -3.75
N THR A 285 2.15 25.44 -4.99
CA THR A 285 1.48 26.40 -5.88
C THR A 285 0.14 25.93 -6.41
N SER A 286 -0.41 24.79 -6.01
CA SER A 286 -1.73 24.36 -6.51
C SER A 286 -2.48 23.42 -5.57
N ILE A 287 -1.79 22.60 -4.77
CA ILE A 287 -2.48 21.71 -3.85
C ILE A 287 -2.96 22.51 -2.62
N PRO A 288 -4.26 22.50 -2.27
CA PRO A 288 -4.78 23.34 -1.20
C PRO A 288 -4.32 22.95 0.22
N PRO A 289 -4.23 23.92 1.17
CA PRO A 289 -3.85 23.67 2.56
C PRO A 289 -4.74 22.68 3.33
N PHE A 290 -6.01 22.54 2.94
CA PHE A 290 -6.90 21.58 3.61
C PHE A 290 -6.53 20.12 3.32
N ARG A 291 -5.63 19.88 2.36
CA ARG A 291 -5.08 18.55 2.08
C ARG A 291 -3.89 18.19 2.99
N PHE A 292 -3.13 19.19 3.43
CA PHE A 292 -1.96 19.02 4.30
C PHE A 292 -1.51 20.35 4.90
N ASP A 293 -0.90 20.30 6.09
CA ASP A 293 -0.24 21.47 6.68
C ASP A 293 0.99 21.93 5.89
N HIS A 294 0.93 23.13 5.29
CA HIS A 294 2.05 23.73 4.56
C HIS A 294 3.33 23.88 5.38
N ARG A 295 3.25 23.95 6.72
CA ARG A 295 4.46 23.97 7.58
C ARG A 295 5.28 22.70 7.43
N GLN A 296 4.63 21.55 7.19
CA GLN A 296 5.32 20.29 6.94
C GLN A 296 6.02 20.28 5.58
N LEU A 297 5.35 20.80 4.54
CA LEU A 297 5.99 20.99 3.23
C LEU A 297 7.21 21.90 3.35
N GLN A 298 7.10 23.02 4.05
CA GLN A 298 8.23 23.93 4.26
C GLN A 298 9.37 23.27 5.03
N TRP A 299 9.06 22.48 6.06
CA TRP A 299 10.06 21.71 6.80
C TRP A 299 10.84 20.75 5.88
N GLU A 300 10.16 19.99 5.02
CA GLU A 300 10.81 19.09 4.06
C GLU A 300 11.64 19.83 3.02
N LEU A 301 11.09 20.91 2.45
CA LEU A 301 11.80 21.74 1.49
C LEU A 301 13.08 22.32 2.12
N GLN A 302 13.01 22.82 3.35
CA GLN A 302 14.18 23.39 4.01
C GLN A 302 15.27 22.34 4.28
N MET A 303 14.91 21.08 4.58
CA MET A 303 15.89 20.00 4.69
C MET A 303 16.65 19.78 3.37
N ILE A 304 15.94 19.82 2.23
CA ILE A 304 16.55 19.70 0.91
C ILE A 304 17.44 20.93 0.61
N LEU A 305 16.94 22.14 0.86
CA LEU A 305 17.68 23.38 0.56
C LEU A 305 18.94 23.53 1.42
N ALA A 306 18.93 23.04 2.66
CA ALA A 306 20.07 23.07 3.56
C ALA A 306 21.29 22.29 3.05
N THR A 307 21.13 21.43 2.04
CA THR A 307 22.25 20.74 1.37
C THR A 307 23.17 21.70 0.59
N GLY A 308 22.73 22.94 0.35
CA GLY A 308 23.51 23.98 -0.34
C GLY A 308 23.29 24.01 -1.86
N ILE A 309 22.12 23.58 -2.33
CA ILE A 309 21.69 23.78 -3.74
C ILE A 309 21.54 25.29 -4.00
N ASP A 310 22.10 25.80 -5.10
CA ASP A 310 21.95 27.20 -5.52
C ASP A 310 20.56 27.41 -6.13
N VAL A 311 19.61 27.88 -5.33
CA VAL A 311 18.23 28.09 -5.77
C VAL A 311 18.00 29.51 -6.27
N ARG A 312 17.52 29.61 -7.51
CA ARG A 312 17.15 30.86 -8.18
C ARG A 312 15.66 30.87 -8.48
N THR A 313 14.88 31.47 -7.59
CA THR A 313 13.45 31.72 -7.80
C THR A 313 13.21 32.93 -8.70
N SER A 314 12.01 33.06 -9.27
CA SER A 314 11.69 34.10 -10.25
C SER A 314 12.65 34.10 -11.46
N ALA A 315 13.23 32.94 -11.76
CA ALA A 315 14.13 32.71 -12.87
C ALA A 315 13.45 31.77 -13.86
N ASN A 316 12.71 32.34 -14.80
CA ASN A 316 12.04 31.57 -15.84
C ASN A 316 13.02 31.14 -16.93
N VAL A 317 12.89 29.88 -17.36
CA VAL A 317 13.63 29.32 -18.50
C VAL A 317 12.61 29.01 -19.59
N GLY A 318 12.68 29.72 -20.70
CA GLY A 318 11.62 29.71 -21.70
C GLY A 318 11.88 30.68 -22.85
N THR A 319 10.86 30.93 -23.67
CA THR A 319 10.98 31.73 -24.91
C THR A 319 10.48 33.17 -24.76
N GLY A 320 10.04 33.57 -23.56
CA GLY A 320 9.49 34.89 -23.29
C GLY A 320 10.55 35.99 -23.24
N PRO A 321 10.15 37.27 -23.36
CA PRO A 321 11.07 38.40 -23.26
C PRO A 321 11.74 38.45 -21.88
N GLY A 322 13.06 38.29 -21.83
CA GLY A 322 13.84 38.30 -20.59
C GLY A 322 13.99 36.94 -19.91
N ASP A 323 13.43 35.87 -20.49
CA ASP A 323 13.64 34.51 -20.02
C ASP A 323 15.06 34.03 -20.33
N MET A 324 15.59 33.19 -19.44
CA MET A 324 16.82 32.45 -19.70
C MET A 324 16.57 31.38 -20.78
N GLN A 325 17.50 31.19 -21.70
CA GLN A 325 17.36 30.15 -22.73
C GLN A 325 18.03 28.85 -22.28
N VAL A 326 17.49 27.72 -22.72
CA VAL A 326 18.09 26.40 -22.42
C VAL A 326 19.48 26.29 -23.04
N GLN A 327 19.70 26.94 -24.18
CA GLN A 327 21.00 26.99 -24.86
C GLN A 327 22.10 27.61 -23.99
N ASP A 328 21.76 28.65 -23.21
CA ASP A 328 22.71 29.31 -22.31
C ASP A 328 23.12 28.38 -21.17
N LEU A 329 22.16 27.63 -20.62
CA LEU A 329 22.41 26.62 -19.60
C LEU A 329 23.30 25.49 -20.14
N LEU A 330 23.06 25.02 -21.36
CA LEU A 330 23.89 23.96 -21.97
C LEU A 330 25.34 24.39 -22.22
N ALA A 331 25.57 25.69 -22.44
CA ALA A 331 26.89 26.28 -22.58
C ALA A 331 27.62 26.41 -21.24
N GLU A 332 26.90 26.71 -20.16
CA GLU A 332 27.49 26.92 -18.84
C GLU A 332 27.66 25.63 -18.02
N TYR A 333 26.69 24.72 -18.04
CA TYR A 333 26.63 23.56 -17.15
C TYR A 333 27.09 22.28 -17.85
N ASP A 334 27.59 21.29 -17.10
CA ASP A 334 28.00 19.99 -17.63
C ASP A 334 26.79 19.11 -18.00
N ALA A 335 25.65 19.31 -17.33
CA ALA A 335 24.35 18.69 -17.65
C ALA A 335 23.19 19.63 -17.29
N VAL A 336 22.07 19.51 -18.00
CA VAL A 336 20.84 20.28 -17.78
C VAL A 336 19.66 19.32 -17.68
N PHE A 337 18.85 19.44 -16.63
CA PHE A 337 17.64 18.66 -16.41
C PHE A 337 16.39 19.54 -16.47
N VAL A 338 15.51 19.29 -17.43
CA VAL A 338 14.24 20.03 -17.62
C VAL A 338 13.08 19.24 -17.02
N THR A 339 12.42 19.82 -16.03
CA THR A 339 11.32 19.19 -15.29
C THR A 339 10.22 20.20 -14.91
N VAL A 340 9.81 20.99 -15.90
CA VAL A 340 8.89 22.13 -15.76
C VAL A 340 7.43 21.77 -15.50
N GLY A 341 7.09 20.47 -15.49
CA GLY A 341 5.75 19.98 -15.20
C GLY A 341 4.67 20.41 -16.22
N MET A 342 3.42 20.47 -15.78
CA MET A 342 2.26 20.84 -16.59
C MET A 342 1.36 21.84 -15.84
N MET A 343 1.78 23.10 -15.85
CA MET A 343 1.26 24.14 -14.95
C MET A 343 -0.02 24.84 -15.46
N LYS A 344 -0.45 24.59 -16.70
CA LYS A 344 -1.58 25.29 -17.33
C LYS A 344 -2.77 24.36 -17.50
N GLY A 345 -3.97 24.79 -17.12
CA GLY A 345 -5.20 24.04 -17.38
C GLY A 345 -5.75 24.24 -18.79
N ARG A 346 -6.58 23.31 -19.23
CA ARG A 346 -7.26 23.36 -20.53
C ARG A 346 -8.64 24.00 -20.41
N ILE A 347 -8.82 25.15 -21.05
CA ILE A 347 -10.13 25.78 -21.27
C ILE A 347 -10.72 25.24 -22.59
N LEU A 348 -11.99 24.82 -22.57
CA LEU A 348 -12.66 24.34 -23.78
C LEU A 348 -13.02 25.52 -24.70
N PRO A 349 -12.79 25.42 -26.02
CA PRO A 349 -13.08 26.50 -26.97
C PRO A 349 -14.58 26.56 -27.31
N ILE A 350 -15.40 26.92 -26.33
CA ILE A 350 -16.86 27.06 -26.45
C ILE A 350 -17.27 28.54 -26.38
N PRO A 351 -18.44 28.92 -26.91
CA PRO A 351 -18.92 30.30 -26.80
C PRO A 351 -18.98 30.75 -25.33
N GLY A 352 -18.45 31.96 -25.07
CA GLY A 352 -18.36 32.56 -23.74
C GLY A 352 -17.21 32.07 -22.86
N SER A 353 -16.32 31.22 -23.37
CA SER A 353 -15.12 30.75 -22.63
C SER A 353 -14.05 31.82 -22.41
N ASP A 354 -14.21 32.99 -23.01
CA ASP A 354 -13.34 34.18 -22.92
C ASP A 354 -13.87 35.26 -21.96
N LEU A 355 -15.00 35.01 -21.29
CA LEU A 355 -15.55 35.93 -20.29
C LEU A 355 -14.61 36.07 -19.08
N PRO A 356 -14.58 37.24 -18.41
CA PRO A 356 -13.63 37.50 -17.31
C PRO A 356 -13.75 36.55 -16.12
N GLU A 357 -14.94 36.03 -15.83
CA GLU A 357 -15.21 35.10 -14.73
C GLU A 357 -14.99 33.61 -15.10
N VAL A 358 -14.29 33.36 -16.22
CA VAL A 358 -13.91 32.02 -16.68
C VAL A 358 -12.42 31.82 -16.50
N THR A 359 -12.02 30.77 -15.80
CA THR A 359 -10.62 30.42 -15.56
C THR A 359 -10.38 28.92 -15.65
N ASP A 360 -9.12 28.51 -15.62
CA ASP A 360 -8.73 27.11 -15.47
C ASP A 360 -8.35 26.80 -14.01
N ALA A 361 -8.53 25.55 -13.60
CA ALA A 361 -8.33 25.12 -12.23
C ALA A 361 -6.87 25.31 -11.75
N MET A 362 -5.89 25.19 -12.64
CA MET A 362 -4.48 25.37 -12.26
C MET A 362 -4.20 26.84 -11.94
N THR A 363 -4.69 27.76 -12.77
CA THR A 363 -4.59 29.20 -12.51
C THR A 363 -5.32 29.59 -11.23
N PHE A 364 -6.57 29.13 -11.07
CA PHE A 364 -7.39 29.40 -9.88
C PHE A 364 -6.70 28.92 -8.58
N LEU A 365 -6.31 27.65 -8.51
CA LEU A 365 -5.67 27.08 -7.32
C LEU A 365 -4.32 27.74 -7.03
N ARG A 366 -3.59 28.13 -8.07
CA ARG A 366 -2.32 28.86 -7.93
C ARG A 366 -2.49 30.23 -7.32
N GLU A 367 -3.47 31.01 -7.75
CA GLU A 367 -3.73 32.30 -7.10
C GLU A 367 -4.09 32.14 -5.62
N VAL A 368 -4.93 31.16 -5.29
CA VAL A 368 -5.30 30.83 -3.91
C VAL A 368 -4.09 30.44 -3.06
N SER A 369 -3.12 29.69 -3.63
CA SER A 369 -1.89 29.30 -2.92
C SER A 369 -0.96 30.47 -2.51
N TYR A 370 -1.22 31.66 -3.06
CA TYR A 370 -0.56 32.92 -2.68
C TYR A 370 -1.39 33.75 -1.71
N ASP A 371 -2.37 33.12 -1.04
CA ASP A 371 -3.28 33.76 -0.09
C ASP A 371 -4.10 34.91 -0.74
N LYS A 372 -4.40 34.76 -2.04
CA LYS A 372 -5.21 35.72 -2.80
C LYS A 372 -6.56 35.10 -3.13
N ILE A 373 -7.61 35.90 -3.01
CA ILE A 373 -8.90 35.57 -3.60
C ILE A 373 -8.79 35.89 -5.10
N PRO A 374 -9.05 34.94 -6.00
CA PRO A 374 -9.00 35.19 -7.44
C PRO A 374 -9.91 36.34 -7.86
N ASP A 375 -9.48 37.08 -8.88
CA ASP A 375 -10.27 38.19 -9.39
C ASP A 375 -11.66 37.71 -9.84
N HIS A 376 -12.67 38.54 -9.58
CA HIS A 376 -14.08 38.26 -9.87
C HIS A 376 -14.70 37.05 -9.15
N PHE A 377 -14.00 36.40 -8.22
CA PHE A 377 -14.57 35.26 -7.49
C PHE A 377 -15.84 35.65 -6.71
N PRO A 378 -16.97 34.92 -6.89
CA PRO A 378 -18.26 35.36 -6.39
C PRO A 378 -18.52 34.85 -4.97
N VAL A 379 -18.07 35.59 -3.95
CA VAL A 379 -18.41 35.30 -2.54
C VAL A 379 -19.94 35.37 -2.37
N GLY A 380 -20.54 34.26 -1.94
CA GLY A 380 -22.00 34.09 -1.83
C GLY A 380 -22.72 33.78 -3.16
N GLY A 381 -21.99 33.64 -4.27
CA GLY A 381 -22.52 33.30 -5.59
C GLY A 381 -22.43 31.81 -5.93
N ARG A 382 -22.54 31.51 -7.23
CA ARG A 382 -22.59 30.16 -7.81
C ARG A 382 -21.37 29.88 -8.67
N VAL A 383 -20.68 28.78 -8.38
CA VAL A 383 -19.50 28.34 -9.12
C VAL A 383 -19.80 27.03 -9.84
N VAL A 384 -19.43 26.94 -11.12
CA VAL A 384 -19.48 25.70 -11.90
C VAL A 384 -18.05 25.26 -12.21
N VAL A 385 -17.68 24.06 -11.80
CA VAL A 385 -16.38 23.44 -12.08
C VAL A 385 -16.59 22.33 -13.12
N VAL A 386 -15.87 22.42 -14.25
CA VAL A 386 -16.01 21.52 -15.40
C VAL A 386 -14.87 20.49 -15.40
N GLY A 387 -15.16 19.29 -14.91
CA GLY A 387 -14.23 18.16 -14.79
C GLY A 387 -14.61 17.24 -13.63
N GLY A 388 -14.18 15.98 -13.69
CA GLY A 388 -14.49 14.95 -12.67
C GLY A 388 -13.30 14.36 -11.92
N GLY A 389 -12.08 14.93 -12.09
CA GLY A 389 -10.85 14.42 -11.48
C GLY A 389 -10.46 15.10 -10.17
N ALA A 390 -9.33 14.67 -9.58
CA ALA A 390 -8.82 15.19 -8.30
C ALA A 390 -8.69 16.73 -8.27
N VAL A 391 -8.14 17.33 -9.34
CA VAL A 391 -8.03 18.79 -9.48
C VAL A 391 -9.40 19.49 -9.47
N ALA A 392 -10.43 18.85 -10.04
CA ALA A 392 -11.79 19.38 -10.02
C ALA A 392 -12.36 19.36 -8.60
N THR A 393 -12.14 18.27 -7.86
CA THR A 393 -12.53 18.16 -6.44
C THR A 393 -11.85 19.23 -5.59
N ASP A 394 -10.55 19.47 -5.81
CA ASP A 394 -9.81 20.53 -5.10
C ASP A 394 -10.35 21.92 -5.41
N ALA A 395 -10.60 22.24 -6.68
CA ALA A 395 -11.20 23.50 -7.08
C ALA A 395 -12.61 23.69 -6.49
N CYS A 396 -13.41 22.63 -6.44
CA CYS A 396 -14.73 22.64 -5.82
C CYS A 396 -14.67 22.95 -4.32
N GLN A 397 -13.88 22.17 -3.56
CA GLN A 397 -13.76 22.37 -2.11
C GLN A 397 -13.14 23.74 -1.78
N THR A 398 -12.15 24.17 -2.55
CA THR A 398 -11.57 25.51 -2.43
C THR A 398 -12.63 26.59 -2.65
N SER A 399 -13.49 26.44 -3.67
CA SER A 399 -14.57 27.40 -3.94
C SER A 399 -15.58 27.49 -2.78
N ILE A 400 -15.94 26.35 -2.17
CA ILE A 400 -16.80 26.31 -0.98
C ILE A 400 -16.13 27.06 0.19
N LYS A 401 -14.85 26.77 0.46
CA LYS A 401 -14.08 27.37 1.57
C LYS A 401 -13.80 28.86 1.37
N LEU A 402 -13.76 29.35 0.14
CA LEU A 402 -13.69 30.78 -0.19
C LEU A 402 -15.07 31.49 -0.06
N GLY A 403 -16.13 30.75 0.25
CA GLY A 403 -17.45 31.32 0.55
C GLY A 403 -18.43 31.34 -0.62
N ALA A 404 -18.22 30.54 -1.67
CA ALA A 404 -19.27 30.33 -2.67
C ALA A 404 -20.51 29.70 -2.01
N ARG A 405 -21.71 30.20 -2.34
CA ARG A 405 -22.97 29.70 -1.77
C ARG A 405 -23.35 28.35 -2.35
N GLU A 406 -23.03 28.12 -3.62
CA GLU A 406 -23.40 26.91 -4.34
C GLU A 406 -22.31 26.55 -5.33
N VAL A 407 -21.83 25.30 -5.27
CA VAL A 407 -20.75 24.80 -6.11
C VAL A 407 -21.21 23.53 -6.80
N TRP A 408 -21.10 23.52 -8.13
CA TRP A 408 -21.44 22.38 -8.99
C TRP A 408 -20.19 21.81 -9.63
N MET A 409 -19.91 20.53 -9.41
CA MET A 409 -19.00 19.76 -10.24
C MET A 409 -19.77 19.15 -11.40
N VAL A 410 -19.29 19.38 -12.61
CA VAL A 410 -19.93 18.90 -13.84
C VAL A 410 -18.94 18.02 -14.59
N ALA A 411 -19.32 16.77 -14.84
CA ALA A 411 -18.46 15.75 -15.43
C ALA A 411 -19.15 15.02 -16.59
N ILE A 412 -18.34 14.57 -17.55
CA ILE A 412 -18.82 13.75 -18.65
C ILE A 412 -18.98 12.30 -18.21
N GLU A 413 -18.13 11.85 -17.29
CA GLU A 413 -18.12 10.50 -16.73
C GLU A 413 -19.36 10.24 -15.87
N PRO A 414 -19.85 8.99 -15.82
CA PRO A 414 -20.86 8.59 -14.85
C PRO A 414 -20.26 8.61 -13.43
N GLU A 415 -21.12 8.77 -12.43
CA GLU A 415 -20.71 9.03 -11.05
C GLU A 415 -19.85 7.90 -10.44
N ASP A 416 -20.10 6.65 -10.82
CA ASP A 416 -19.35 5.46 -10.41
C ASP A 416 -18.00 5.29 -11.11
N ARG A 417 -17.70 6.14 -12.11
CA ARG A 417 -16.45 6.14 -12.89
C ARG A 417 -15.75 7.49 -12.91
N LEU A 418 -16.11 8.40 -11.99
CA LEU A 418 -15.40 9.68 -11.85
C LEU A 418 -13.90 9.43 -11.58
N PRO A 419 -12.98 10.15 -12.27
CA PRO A 419 -11.55 10.01 -12.02
C PRO A 419 -11.08 10.47 -10.62
N ALA A 420 -11.89 11.23 -9.90
CA ALA A 420 -11.61 11.62 -8.51
C ALA A 420 -11.63 10.43 -7.55
N PHE A 421 -10.82 10.49 -6.49
CA PHE A 421 -10.85 9.47 -5.46
C PHE A 421 -12.19 9.50 -4.70
N GLY A 422 -12.79 8.32 -4.47
CA GLY A 422 -14.15 8.20 -3.94
C GLY A 422 -14.32 8.79 -2.53
N ASN A 423 -13.31 8.69 -1.67
CA ASN A 423 -13.29 9.31 -0.35
C ASN A 423 -13.36 10.83 -0.44
N GLU A 424 -12.54 11.46 -1.30
CA GLU A 424 -12.52 12.91 -1.47
C GLU A 424 -13.86 13.45 -2.00
N LEU A 425 -14.49 12.68 -2.88
CA LEU A 425 -15.80 13.04 -3.42
C LEU A 425 -16.89 12.97 -2.35
N HIS A 426 -16.84 11.93 -1.52
CA HIS A 426 -17.73 11.79 -0.37
C HIS A 426 -17.56 12.98 0.58
N GLU A 427 -16.32 13.30 0.93
CA GLU A 427 -15.97 14.43 1.80
C GLU A 427 -16.49 15.77 1.25
N ALA A 428 -16.31 16.01 -0.07
CA ALA A 428 -16.77 17.24 -0.70
C ALA A 428 -18.30 17.36 -0.70
N LYS A 429 -19.04 16.26 -0.90
CA LYS A 429 -20.52 16.24 -0.82
C LYS A 429 -21.02 16.61 0.57
N GLU A 430 -20.36 16.15 1.62
CA GLU A 430 -20.75 16.44 3.00
C GLU A 430 -20.69 17.94 3.34
N ILE A 431 -19.84 18.71 2.66
CA ILE A 431 -19.74 20.17 2.84
C ILE A 431 -20.57 20.97 1.81
N GLY A 432 -21.38 20.30 0.98
CA GLY A 432 -22.36 20.93 0.09
C GLY A 432 -22.03 20.91 -1.40
N LEU A 433 -21.02 20.14 -1.84
CA LEU A 433 -20.77 19.94 -3.28
C LEU A 433 -21.96 19.26 -3.97
N LYS A 434 -22.43 19.86 -5.06
CA LYS A 434 -23.40 19.25 -5.97
C LYS A 434 -22.67 18.68 -7.18
N ILE A 435 -23.12 17.53 -7.67
CA ILE A 435 -22.48 16.85 -8.80
C ILE A 435 -23.53 16.59 -9.88
N GLN A 436 -23.16 16.88 -11.12
CA GLN A 436 -23.90 16.50 -12.31
C GLN A 436 -22.99 15.71 -13.25
N CYS A 437 -23.32 14.45 -13.47
CA CYS A 437 -22.58 13.51 -14.32
C CYS A 437 -23.30 13.25 -15.64
N GLY A 438 -22.57 12.74 -16.65
CA GLY A 438 -23.13 12.37 -17.96
C GLY A 438 -23.49 13.56 -18.84
N VAL A 439 -22.84 14.71 -18.64
CA VAL A 439 -23.21 15.96 -19.30
C VAL A 439 -21.99 16.70 -19.84
N ILE A 440 -22.17 17.42 -20.94
CA ILE A 440 -21.13 18.24 -21.57
C ILE A 440 -21.54 19.71 -21.59
N VAL A 441 -20.58 20.59 -21.35
CA VAL A 441 -20.78 22.05 -21.42
C VAL A 441 -20.80 22.49 -22.89
N LYS A 442 -21.80 23.28 -23.27
CA LYS A 442 -21.98 23.77 -24.65
C LYS A 442 -21.67 25.25 -24.82
N GLU A 443 -22.05 26.06 -23.85
CA GLU A 443 -21.99 27.53 -23.93
C GLU A 443 -22.03 28.15 -22.54
N ILE A 444 -21.27 29.23 -22.35
CA ILE A 444 -21.30 30.08 -21.16
C ILE A 444 -21.97 31.41 -21.55
N HIS A 445 -23.03 31.79 -20.85
CA HIS A 445 -23.84 32.96 -21.16
C HIS A 445 -23.38 34.18 -20.38
N GLY A 446 -23.07 35.26 -21.09
CA GLY A 446 -22.83 36.58 -20.51
C GLY A 446 -24.12 37.37 -20.31
N ASP A 447 -24.19 38.17 -19.25
CA ASP A 447 -25.22 39.18 -19.07
C ASP A 447 -24.97 40.42 -19.97
N ASN A 448 -25.85 41.41 -19.88
CA ASN A 448 -25.73 42.65 -20.65
C ASN A 448 -24.46 43.48 -20.34
N LYS A 449 -23.73 43.16 -19.27
CA LYS A 449 -22.48 43.81 -18.87
C LYS A 449 -21.25 43.00 -19.28
N GLY A 450 -21.44 41.82 -19.88
CA GLY A 450 -20.36 40.92 -20.27
C GLY A 450 -19.82 40.08 -19.11
N SER A 451 -20.61 39.85 -18.06
CA SER A 451 -20.26 38.97 -16.94
C SER A 451 -21.00 37.64 -17.03
N VAL A 452 -20.39 36.55 -16.57
CA VAL A 452 -21.03 35.22 -16.53
C VAL A 452 -22.38 35.27 -15.77
N SER A 453 -23.41 34.67 -16.36
CA SER A 453 -24.77 34.60 -15.78
C SER A 453 -25.36 33.19 -15.75
N ALA A 454 -24.95 32.33 -16.69
CA ALA A 454 -25.41 30.95 -16.77
C ALA A 454 -24.50 30.07 -17.63
N VAL A 455 -24.67 28.75 -17.51
CA VAL A 455 -23.99 27.73 -18.33
C VAL A 455 -25.03 26.80 -18.93
N SER A 456 -24.91 26.51 -20.23
CA SER A 456 -25.74 25.53 -20.94
C SER A 456 -25.04 24.19 -21.05
N PHE A 457 -25.81 23.14 -20.79
CA PHE A 457 -25.34 21.76 -20.81
C PHE A 457 -26.17 20.93 -21.80
N ALA A 458 -25.58 19.83 -22.25
CA ALA A 458 -26.25 18.81 -23.03
C ALA A 458 -25.97 17.42 -22.46
N PRO A 459 -26.94 16.49 -22.47
CA PRO A 459 -26.72 15.13 -22.00
C PRO A 459 -25.89 14.34 -23.01
N LEU A 460 -25.10 13.40 -22.50
CA LEU A 460 -24.30 12.48 -23.31
C LEU A 460 -24.95 11.10 -23.41
N HIS A 461 -24.64 10.39 -24.50
CA HIS A 461 -24.85 8.95 -24.58
C HIS A 461 -23.99 8.21 -23.56
N GLU A 462 -24.30 6.93 -23.33
CA GLU A 462 -23.46 6.04 -22.54
C GLU A 462 -22.03 6.04 -23.10
N LEU A 463 -21.06 6.16 -22.20
CA LEU A 463 -19.65 6.28 -22.53
C LEU A 463 -19.00 4.89 -22.54
N ASP A 464 -18.11 4.67 -23.50
CA ASP A 464 -17.32 3.44 -23.59
C ASP A 464 -16.02 3.60 -22.81
N PHE A 465 -15.62 2.55 -22.09
CA PHE A 465 -14.37 2.47 -21.36
C PHE A 465 -13.57 1.26 -21.86
N ASP A 466 -12.26 1.43 -22.01
CA ASP A 466 -11.36 0.34 -22.40
C ASP A 466 -11.32 -0.72 -21.29
N GLU A 467 -11.58 -1.98 -21.63
CA GLU A 467 -11.72 -3.07 -20.65
C GLU A 467 -10.42 -3.33 -19.86
N LEU A 468 -9.25 -3.12 -20.47
CA LEU A 468 -7.96 -3.42 -19.87
C LEU A 468 -7.44 -2.27 -19.00
N SER A 469 -7.55 -1.04 -19.50
CA SER A 469 -7.01 0.15 -18.84
C SER A 469 -8.04 0.91 -18.00
N GLY A 470 -9.33 0.62 -18.18
CA GLY A 470 -10.44 1.34 -17.56
C GLY A 470 -10.58 2.79 -18.04
N LYS A 471 -9.81 3.21 -19.06
CA LYS A 471 -9.79 4.60 -19.53
C LYS A 471 -10.96 4.88 -20.46
N LEU A 472 -11.48 6.10 -20.37
CA LEU A 472 -12.52 6.60 -21.25
C LEU A 472 -12.08 6.55 -22.72
N VAL A 473 -12.90 5.95 -23.57
CA VAL A 473 -12.73 5.97 -25.01
C VAL A 473 -13.34 7.26 -25.55
N PHE A 474 -12.52 8.29 -25.77
CA PHE A 474 -12.99 9.63 -26.14
C PHE A 474 -13.90 9.69 -27.38
N SER A 475 -13.80 8.74 -28.33
CA SER A 475 -14.69 8.68 -29.50
C SER A 475 -16.14 8.32 -29.18
N SER A 476 -16.41 7.81 -27.97
CA SER A 476 -17.76 7.53 -27.47
C SER A 476 -18.49 8.78 -26.94
N VAL A 477 -17.76 9.87 -26.66
CA VAL A 477 -18.34 11.11 -26.12
C VAL A 477 -19.20 11.78 -27.19
N LYS A 478 -20.50 11.48 -27.15
CA LYS A 478 -21.50 11.98 -28.11
C LYS A 478 -22.71 12.54 -27.37
N GLU A 479 -23.12 13.74 -27.78
CA GLU A 479 -24.36 14.38 -27.32
C GLU A 479 -25.57 13.54 -27.75
N VAL A 480 -26.57 13.43 -26.89
CA VAL A 480 -27.84 12.77 -27.25
C VAL A 480 -28.59 13.65 -28.26
N GLU A 481 -28.78 13.13 -29.47
CA GLU A 481 -29.48 13.87 -30.53
C GLU A 481 -30.93 14.21 -30.13
N GLY A 482 -31.32 15.47 -30.32
CA GLY A 482 -32.68 15.96 -30.03
C GLY A 482 -32.99 16.14 -28.53
N ALA A 483 -32.03 15.91 -27.62
CA ALA A 483 -32.22 16.18 -26.21
C ALA A 483 -32.30 17.69 -25.93
N GLU A 484 -33.19 18.07 -25.00
CA GLU A 484 -33.32 19.46 -24.58
C GLU A 484 -32.06 19.88 -23.80
N ARG A 485 -31.45 20.99 -24.23
CA ARG A 485 -30.39 21.65 -23.47
C ARG A 485 -31.03 22.38 -22.30
N TRP A 486 -30.43 22.27 -21.13
CA TRP A 486 -30.83 23.09 -19.99
C TRP A 486 -29.71 24.08 -19.65
N THR A 487 -30.14 25.19 -19.06
CA THR A 487 -29.27 26.28 -18.65
C THR A 487 -29.39 26.43 -17.15
N ALA A 488 -28.26 26.36 -16.44
CA ALA A 488 -28.21 26.62 -15.00
C ALA A 488 -27.48 27.94 -14.74
N GLY A 489 -27.98 28.74 -13.80
CA GLY A 489 -27.33 29.99 -13.47
C GLY A 489 -25.98 29.77 -12.78
N ALA A 490 -24.99 30.55 -13.18
CA ALA A 490 -23.62 30.51 -12.70
C ALA A 490 -23.06 31.92 -12.69
N ASP A 491 -22.15 32.21 -11.77
CA ASP A 491 -21.51 33.53 -11.67
C ASP A 491 -19.99 33.42 -11.92
N TYR A 492 -19.44 32.21 -11.90
CA TYR A 492 -18.02 31.91 -12.16
C TYR A 492 -17.84 30.48 -12.68
N VAL A 493 -16.93 30.27 -13.63
CA VAL A 493 -16.70 28.95 -14.26
C VAL A 493 -15.23 28.58 -14.20
N ILE A 494 -14.94 27.38 -13.69
CA ILE A 494 -13.58 26.85 -13.56
C ILE A 494 -13.45 25.59 -14.43
N PHE A 495 -12.55 25.61 -15.42
CA PHE A 495 -12.24 24.43 -16.22
C PHE A 495 -11.17 23.56 -15.56
N ALA A 496 -11.53 22.33 -15.22
CA ALA A 496 -10.66 21.27 -14.71
C ALA A 496 -10.55 20.11 -15.73
N SER A 497 -10.55 20.42 -17.02
CA SER A 497 -10.60 19.44 -18.13
C SER A 497 -9.20 18.93 -18.56
N GLY A 498 -8.27 18.84 -17.61
CA GLY A 498 -6.90 18.38 -17.82
C GLY A 498 -5.86 19.50 -17.84
N GLN A 499 -4.59 19.08 -17.74
CA GLN A 499 -3.42 19.94 -17.74
C GLN A 499 -2.70 19.87 -19.09
N ILE A 500 -2.07 20.97 -19.48
CA ILE A 500 -1.27 21.09 -20.68
C ILE A 500 0.13 21.61 -20.31
N MET A 501 1.11 21.15 -21.08
CA MET A 501 2.47 21.65 -20.99
C MET A 501 2.55 22.97 -21.76
N GLU A 502 3.16 23.98 -21.16
CA GLU A 502 3.54 25.18 -21.88
C GLU A 502 4.68 24.83 -22.85
N ARG A 503 4.67 25.42 -24.05
CA ARG A 503 5.67 25.09 -25.06
C ARG A 503 7.07 25.45 -24.55
N PRO A 504 8.02 24.50 -24.50
CA PRO A 504 9.35 24.77 -24.01
C PRO A 504 10.16 25.55 -25.07
N ASP A 505 11.38 25.92 -24.67
CA ASP A 505 12.42 26.45 -25.57
C ASP A 505 12.57 25.60 -26.85
N GLU A 506 12.89 26.23 -27.99
CA GLU A 506 13.01 25.56 -29.29
C GLU A 506 14.05 24.43 -29.31
N VAL A 507 15.07 24.51 -28.45
CA VAL A 507 16.09 23.48 -28.31
C VAL A 507 15.55 22.20 -27.66
N VAL A 508 14.49 22.30 -26.84
CA VAL A 508 13.92 21.15 -26.13
C VAL A 508 13.07 20.32 -27.10
N PRO A 509 13.42 19.05 -27.36
CA PRO A 509 12.68 18.24 -28.31
C PRO A 509 11.29 17.90 -27.75
N VAL A 510 10.28 17.93 -28.61
CA VAL A 510 8.89 17.62 -28.25
C VAL A 510 8.33 16.49 -29.10
N THR A 511 7.51 15.65 -28.48
CA THR A 511 6.75 14.58 -29.11
C THR A 511 5.57 15.15 -29.92
N PRO A 512 4.95 14.37 -30.83
CA PRO A 512 3.72 14.79 -31.51
C PRO A 512 2.55 15.11 -30.57
N ARG A 513 2.60 14.65 -29.32
CA ARG A 513 1.61 14.95 -28.27
C ARG A 513 1.87 16.28 -27.56
N GLY A 514 2.94 16.99 -27.90
CA GLY A 514 3.32 18.25 -27.28
C GLY A 514 3.98 18.09 -25.90
N LEU A 515 4.43 16.89 -25.53
CA LEU A 515 5.24 16.61 -24.34
C LEU A 515 6.74 16.61 -24.69
N VAL A 516 7.64 16.84 -23.73
CA VAL A 516 9.09 16.74 -23.95
C VAL A 516 9.47 15.30 -24.33
N ALA A 517 10.29 15.16 -25.37
CA ALA A 517 10.76 13.87 -25.86
C ALA A 517 12.02 13.44 -25.11
N ALA A 518 11.88 12.44 -24.25
CA ALA A 518 12.98 11.78 -23.56
C ALA A 518 12.75 10.27 -23.45
N ASP A 519 13.82 9.51 -23.30
CA ASP A 519 13.75 8.07 -23.04
C ASP A 519 13.40 7.74 -21.57
N ARG A 520 13.39 6.45 -21.21
CA ARG A 520 13.08 6.01 -19.85
C ARG A 520 14.11 6.45 -18.81
N GLY A 521 15.35 6.78 -19.18
CA GLY A 521 16.38 7.33 -18.31
C GLY A 521 16.39 8.87 -18.30
N GLY A 522 15.52 9.49 -19.09
CA GLY A 522 15.42 10.93 -19.26
C GLY A 522 16.40 11.52 -20.26
N HIS A 523 17.08 10.73 -21.08
CA HIS A 523 17.93 11.26 -22.16
C HIS A 523 17.07 11.85 -23.26
N THR A 524 17.39 13.06 -23.69
CA THR A 524 16.79 13.67 -24.88
C THR A 524 17.67 13.45 -26.11
N SER A 525 17.21 13.86 -27.29
CA SER A 525 18.05 13.86 -28.51
C SER A 525 19.16 14.93 -28.48
N VAL A 526 19.14 15.86 -27.52
CA VAL A 526 20.13 16.93 -27.39
C VAL A 526 21.18 16.51 -26.35
N PRO A 527 22.48 16.46 -26.71
CA PRO A 527 23.54 16.11 -25.76
C PRO A 527 23.53 17.01 -24.52
N LYS A 528 23.83 16.43 -23.35
CA LYS A 528 23.81 17.08 -22.02
C LYS A 528 22.42 17.52 -21.52
N LEU A 529 21.37 17.38 -22.33
CA LEU A 529 20.00 17.74 -21.96
C LEU A 529 19.20 16.49 -21.57
N PHE A 530 18.67 16.53 -20.35
CA PHE A 530 17.80 15.51 -19.78
C PHE A 530 16.42 16.09 -19.49
N ALA A 531 15.39 15.25 -19.46
CA ALA A 531 14.04 15.66 -19.07
C ALA A 531 13.27 14.55 -18.36
N GLY A 532 12.29 14.93 -17.54
CA GLY A 532 11.55 13.98 -16.70
C GLY A 532 10.46 14.62 -15.85
N GLY A 533 9.61 13.80 -15.25
CA GLY A 533 8.39 14.22 -14.57
C GLY A 533 7.22 14.42 -15.54
N ASP A 534 6.21 15.19 -15.11
CA ASP A 534 4.96 15.34 -15.87
C ASP A 534 5.16 15.91 -17.28
N CYS A 535 6.20 16.72 -17.51
CA CYS A 535 6.47 17.27 -18.84
C CYS A 535 6.91 16.21 -19.87
N VAL A 536 7.32 15.01 -19.44
CA VAL A 536 7.65 13.87 -20.32
C VAL A 536 6.51 12.86 -20.34
N GLN A 537 5.97 12.49 -19.17
CA GLN A 537 4.98 11.41 -19.04
C GLN A 537 3.53 11.86 -19.28
N GLY A 538 3.24 13.16 -19.10
CA GLY A 538 1.89 13.67 -18.90
C GLY A 538 1.53 13.75 -17.42
N PRO A 539 0.31 14.23 -17.07
CA PRO A 539 -0.09 14.40 -15.68
C PRO A 539 -0.01 13.07 -14.91
N SER A 540 0.73 13.04 -13.82
CA SER A 540 1.01 11.84 -13.02
C SER A 540 0.95 12.12 -11.52
N PHE A 541 1.34 11.16 -10.68
CA PHE A 541 1.34 11.34 -9.23
C PHE A 541 2.69 11.85 -8.71
N ILE A 542 2.67 12.48 -7.53
CA ILE A 542 3.86 13.06 -6.88
C ILE A 542 5.00 12.03 -6.75
N VAL A 543 4.65 10.78 -6.42
CA VAL A 543 5.61 9.68 -6.26
C VAL A 543 6.26 9.28 -7.59
N ASP A 544 5.54 9.37 -8.71
CA ASP A 544 6.10 9.12 -10.05
C ASP A 544 7.10 10.22 -10.41
N ALA A 545 6.79 11.48 -10.10
CA ALA A 545 7.70 12.60 -10.30
C ALA A 545 9.00 12.43 -9.48
N CYS A 546 8.92 11.99 -8.21
CA CYS A 546 10.11 11.66 -7.43
C CYS A 546 10.91 10.51 -8.08
N GLY A 547 10.23 9.48 -8.58
CA GLY A 547 10.85 8.37 -9.31
C GLY A 547 11.59 8.81 -10.58
N TRP A 548 11.06 9.79 -11.31
CA TRP A 548 11.78 10.45 -12.40
C TRP A 548 13.03 11.17 -11.90
N GLY A 549 12.94 11.91 -10.79
CA GLY A 549 14.06 12.62 -10.20
C GLY A 549 15.25 11.71 -9.90
N HIS A 550 15.04 10.63 -9.15
CA HIS A 550 16.11 9.66 -8.83
C HIS A 550 16.73 9.04 -10.08
N ARG A 551 15.89 8.64 -11.03
CA ARG A 551 16.33 7.97 -12.25
C ARG A 551 17.16 8.88 -13.14
N VAL A 552 16.72 10.13 -13.32
CA VAL A 552 17.46 11.10 -14.14
C VAL A 552 18.73 11.54 -13.45
N ALA A 553 18.73 11.71 -12.12
CA ALA A 553 19.96 11.97 -11.37
C ALA A 553 21.00 10.85 -11.59
N ARG A 554 20.57 9.58 -11.56
CA ARG A 554 21.42 8.44 -11.91
C ARG A 554 21.97 8.56 -13.33
N SER A 555 21.12 8.82 -14.33
CA SER A 555 21.57 8.93 -15.73
C SER A 555 22.52 10.12 -15.96
N ILE A 556 22.33 11.24 -15.26
CA ILE A 556 23.26 12.38 -15.28
C ILE A 556 24.63 11.99 -14.70
N ARG A 557 24.64 11.27 -13.57
CA ARG A 557 25.89 10.79 -12.94
C ARG A 557 26.70 9.90 -13.89
N GLU A 558 26.03 8.94 -14.52
CA GLU A 558 26.61 8.05 -15.52
C GLU A 558 27.17 8.83 -16.72
N PHE A 559 26.38 9.76 -17.26
CA PHE A 559 26.80 10.64 -18.35
C PHE A 559 28.03 11.49 -18.00
N LEU A 560 28.14 11.94 -16.75
CA LEU A 560 29.27 12.73 -16.25
C LEU A 560 30.50 11.87 -15.87
N GLY A 561 30.47 10.57 -16.19
CA GLY A 561 31.61 9.66 -16.09
C GLY A 561 31.71 8.94 -14.76
N GLU A 562 30.64 8.89 -13.96
CA GLU A 562 30.59 8.01 -12.80
C GLU A 562 30.40 6.57 -13.24
N ASP A 563 31.30 5.69 -12.78
CA ASP A 563 31.22 4.27 -13.07
C ASP A 563 30.11 3.62 -12.24
N MET A 564 28.95 3.49 -12.86
CA MET A 564 27.80 2.80 -12.28
C MET A 564 27.96 1.27 -12.30
N GLU A 565 28.94 0.73 -13.02
CA GLU A 565 29.30 -0.71 -13.04
C GLU A 565 30.38 -1.07 -12.00
N ALA A 566 31.13 -0.11 -11.45
CA ALA A 566 32.00 -0.36 -10.29
C ALA A 566 31.21 -0.83 -9.04
N THR A 567 29.90 -0.59 -9.03
CA THR A 567 28.92 -1.15 -8.07
C THR A 567 28.16 -2.37 -8.62
N GLY A 568 28.47 -2.81 -9.84
CA GLY A 568 27.82 -3.81 -10.70
C GLY A 568 27.85 -5.27 -10.24
N GLY A 569 27.74 -5.49 -8.93
CA GLY A 569 27.52 -6.82 -8.34
C GLY A 569 26.89 -6.77 -6.95
N ARG A 570 26.38 -5.62 -6.51
CA ARG A 570 25.99 -5.40 -5.11
C ARG A 570 24.53 -4.97 -4.99
N ILE A 571 23.62 -5.79 -5.52
CA ILE A 571 22.35 -5.97 -4.81
C ILE A 571 22.72 -6.72 -3.54
N TYR A 572 22.95 -5.99 -2.45
CA TYR A 572 23.14 -6.64 -1.17
C TYR A 572 21.78 -7.11 -0.70
N GLN A 573 21.56 -8.42 -0.73
CA GLN A 573 20.67 -9.04 0.22
C GLN A 573 21.43 -9.06 1.56
N THR A 574 21.28 -8.00 2.35
CA THR A 574 21.83 -8.04 3.71
C THR A 574 20.79 -8.76 4.57
N VAL A 575 21.16 -9.92 5.10
CA VAL A 575 20.41 -10.53 6.20
C VAL A 575 20.60 -9.63 7.40
N ILE A 576 19.54 -8.91 7.79
CA ILE A 576 19.62 -7.93 8.88
C ILE A 576 19.35 -8.60 10.22
N GLU A 577 18.42 -9.55 10.24
CA GLU A 577 17.92 -10.15 11.46
C GLU A 577 17.26 -11.50 11.20
N ARG A 578 17.45 -12.44 12.12
CA ARG A 578 16.60 -13.63 12.27
C ARG A 578 15.45 -13.25 13.17
N THR A 579 14.22 -13.39 12.68
CA THR A 579 13.04 -12.92 13.39
C THR A 579 12.03 -14.05 13.56
N ASP A 580 11.60 -14.27 14.80
CA ASP A 580 10.51 -15.19 15.18
C ASP A 580 9.16 -14.45 15.27
N ASP A 581 9.04 -13.29 14.61
CA ASP A 581 7.85 -12.42 14.71
C ASP A 581 6.64 -13.02 13.97
N HIS A 582 5.92 -13.91 14.67
CA HIS A 582 4.59 -14.38 14.29
C HIS A 582 3.57 -13.27 14.52
N ARG A 583 3.49 -12.32 13.58
CA ARG A 583 2.49 -11.26 13.66
C ARG A 583 1.10 -11.87 13.59
N GLN A 584 0.33 -11.67 14.65
CA GLN A 584 -1.11 -11.95 14.75
C GLN A 584 -1.94 -10.99 13.87
N SER A 585 -1.53 -10.89 12.61
CA SER A 585 -2.03 -9.95 11.62
C SER A 585 -3.51 -10.19 11.32
N GLU A 586 -3.99 -11.44 11.43
CA GLU A 586 -5.38 -11.89 11.20
C GLU A 586 -6.42 -11.28 12.16
N TYR A 587 -6.00 -10.72 13.29
CA TYR A 587 -6.93 -10.24 14.32
C TYR A 587 -7.39 -8.79 14.14
N PHE A 588 -6.78 -8.05 13.21
CA PHE A 588 -6.97 -6.60 13.10
C PHE A 588 -7.47 -6.22 11.71
N ALA A 589 -8.63 -5.55 11.69
CA ALA A 589 -9.20 -4.97 10.48
C ALA A 589 -8.40 -3.73 10.04
N ARG A 590 -8.47 -3.42 8.74
CA ARG A 590 -7.98 -2.15 8.22
C ARG A 590 -8.75 -1.01 8.87
N THR A 591 -8.06 0.06 9.18
CA THR A 591 -8.68 1.29 9.68
C THR A 591 -8.07 2.42 8.90
N GLU A 592 -8.89 3.32 8.37
CA GLU A 592 -8.42 4.55 7.73
C GLU A 592 -8.29 5.68 8.77
N PRO A 593 -7.44 6.69 8.52
CA PRO A 593 -7.44 7.92 9.29
C PRO A 593 -8.83 8.55 9.38
N GLY A 594 -9.17 9.09 10.54
CA GLY A 594 -10.41 9.84 10.72
C GLY A 594 -10.40 11.12 9.87
N ILE A 595 -11.59 11.62 9.52
CA ILE A 595 -11.76 12.92 8.85
C ILE A 595 -12.51 13.86 9.80
N LEU A 596 -12.15 15.15 9.79
CA LEU A 596 -12.88 16.17 10.52
C LEU A 596 -14.37 16.19 10.14
N GLU A 597 -15.25 16.40 11.12
CA GLU A 597 -16.68 16.53 10.88
C GLU A 597 -16.99 17.61 9.82
N ALA A 598 -18.02 17.40 9.00
CA ALA A 598 -18.42 18.34 7.94
C ALA A 598 -18.54 19.79 8.41
N SER A 599 -19.11 19.99 9.60
CA SER A 599 -19.30 21.31 10.22
C SER A 599 -18.00 22.08 10.51
N LYS A 600 -16.86 21.39 10.53
CA LYS A 600 -15.53 21.95 10.82
C LYS A 600 -14.63 22.06 9.58
N ARG A 601 -15.15 21.72 8.39
CA ARG A 601 -14.38 21.69 7.12
C ARG A 601 -14.64 22.90 6.22
N TYR A 602 -15.11 24.02 6.77
CA TYR A 602 -15.41 25.23 5.99
C TYR A 602 -14.23 26.20 5.84
N ASP A 603 -13.08 25.91 6.46
CA ASP A 603 -11.85 26.68 6.29
C ASP A 603 -10.74 25.85 5.62
N MET A 604 -9.53 26.41 5.52
CA MET A 604 -8.37 25.77 4.89
C MET A 604 -7.60 24.83 5.84
N THR A 605 -8.16 24.46 6.99
CA THR A 605 -7.52 23.50 7.91
C THR A 605 -7.45 22.10 7.29
N GLU A 606 -6.35 21.40 7.54
CA GLU A 606 -6.16 20.00 7.15
C GLU A 606 -7.32 19.12 7.65
N VAL A 607 -7.95 18.37 6.74
CA VAL A 607 -9.18 17.61 7.04
C VAL A 607 -8.92 16.20 7.59
N GLU A 608 -7.87 15.54 7.12
CA GLU A 608 -7.53 14.19 7.55
C GLU A 608 -6.84 14.26 8.92
N GLN A 609 -7.28 13.45 9.88
CA GLN A 609 -6.77 13.46 11.24
C GLN A 609 -5.59 12.48 11.38
N PRO A 610 -4.61 12.76 12.26
CA PRO A 610 -3.53 11.83 12.53
C PRO A 610 -4.04 10.63 13.35
N TRP A 611 -3.32 9.52 13.29
CA TRP A 611 -3.54 8.38 14.19
C TRP A 611 -2.89 8.57 15.55
N SER A 612 -3.42 7.85 16.54
CA SER A 612 -2.69 7.55 17.77
C SER A 612 -1.63 6.46 17.55
N ASP A 613 -0.66 6.42 18.46
CA ASP A 613 0.38 5.38 18.54
C ASP A 613 -0.22 3.96 18.48
N ARG A 614 -1.33 3.75 19.20
CA ARG A 614 -2.03 2.46 19.24
C ARG A 614 -2.54 2.06 17.87
N GLU A 615 -3.21 2.97 17.16
CA GLU A 615 -3.74 2.68 15.82
C GLU A 615 -2.60 2.42 14.84
N ALA A 616 -1.54 3.23 14.87
CA ALA A 616 -0.40 3.05 13.98
C ALA A 616 0.32 1.71 14.22
N ILE A 617 0.57 1.33 15.47
CA ILE A 617 1.16 0.03 15.83
C ILE A 617 0.26 -1.12 15.35
N VAL A 618 -1.05 -1.07 15.67
CA VAL A 618 -2.00 -2.12 15.29
C VAL A 618 -2.06 -2.28 13.77
N GLN A 619 -2.14 -1.18 13.02
CA GLN A 619 -2.16 -1.23 11.56
C GLN A 619 -0.82 -1.73 10.98
N SER A 620 0.30 -1.51 11.68
CA SER A 620 1.63 -1.98 11.26
C SER A 620 1.82 -3.48 11.50
N ILE A 621 1.22 -4.04 12.55
CA ILE A 621 1.23 -5.48 12.85
C ILE A 621 0.46 -6.30 11.79
N ARG A 622 -0.44 -5.66 11.02
CA ARG A 622 -1.13 -6.31 9.89
C ARG A 622 -0.21 -6.72 8.73
N CYS A 623 1.01 -6.18 8.67
CA CYS A 623 1.97 -6.49 7.61
C CYS A 623 2.51 -7.92 7.71
N PHE A 624 2.44 -8.67 6.61
CA PHE A 624 3.00 -10.02 6.48
C PHE A 624 4.53 -10.07 6.42
N GLN A 625 5.24 -8.94 6.45
CA GLN A 625 6.71 -8.90 6.43
C GLN A 625 7.27 -9.73 5.27
N CYS A 626 6.81 -9.41 4.05
CA CYS A 626 7.15 -10.12 2.82
C CYS A 626 8.64 -10.03 2.44
N ASP A 627 9.41 -9.22 3.16
CA ASP A 627 10.86 -9.06 3.10
C ASP A 627 11.60 -10.14 3.92
N SER A 628 10.88 -11.03 4.59
CA SER A 628 11.46 -12.22 5.21
C SER A 628 11.52 -13.36 4.19
N VAL A 629 12.65 -14.03 4.05
CA VAL A 629 12.82 -15.17 3.14
C VAL A 629 13.12 -16.45 3.88
N HIS A 630 12.79 -17.58 3.28
CA HIS A 630 13.08 -18.88 3.87
C HIS A 630 14.58 -19.13 3.85
N HIS A 631 15.14 -19.41 5.02
CA HIS A 631 16.46 -19.97 5.20
C HIS A 631 16.30 -21.43 5.66
N TYR A 632 16.84 -22.35 4.86
CA TYR A 632 16.88 -23.77 5.17
C TYR A 632 18.28 -24.15 5.66
N ASP A 633 18.39 -24.70 6.87
CA ASP A 633 19.59 -25.39 7.30
C ASP A 633 19.72 -26.71 6.53
N GLN A 634 20.56 -26.68 5.50
CA GLN A 634 20.81 -27.81 4.61
C GLN A 634 21.42 -29.01 5.35
N SER A 635 22.10 -28.79 6.48
CA SER A 635 22.71 -29.87 7.26
C SER A 635 21.70 -30.63 8.12
N VAL A 636 20.52 -30.04 8.37
CA VAL A 636 19.46 -30.58 9.22
C VAL A 636 18.27 -31.07 8.39
N CYS A 637 18.03 -30.50 7.21
CA CYS A 637 16.91 -30.87 6.36
C CYS A 637 16.94 -32.36 5.97
N VAL A 638 15.80 -33.03 6.14
CA VAL A 638 15.61 -34.47 5.83
C VAL A 638 14.69 -34.72 4.63
N LEU A 639 14.36 -33.68 3.85
CA LEU A 639 13.49 -33.74 2.66
C LEU A 639 12.13 -34.44 2.87
N CYS A 640 11.57 -34.37 4.08
CA CYS A 640 10.31 -35.05 4.42
C CYS A 640 9.08 -34.57 3.64
N GLY A 641 9.12 -33.39 2.99
CA GLY A 641 7.99 -32.83 2.25
C GLY A 641 6.98 -32.04 3.09
N ALA A 642 7.09 -32.06 4.43
CA ALA A 642 6.09 -31.43 5.31
C ALA A 642 5.83 -29.95 4.99
N CYS A 643 6.87 -29.19 4.62
CA CYS A 643 6.73 -27.77 4.26
C CYS A 643 5.92 -27.53 2.99
N ASP A 644 6.01 -28.42 1.99
CA ASP A 644 5.19 -28.40 0.77
C ASP A 644 3.76 -28.84 1.10
N ASP A 645 3.60 -29.92 1.86
CA ASP A 645 2.28 -30.47 2.21
C ASP A 645 1.39 -29.45 2.94
N VAL A 646 1.96 -28.68 3.86
CA VAL A 646 1.23 -27.67 4.66
C VAL A 646 1.10 -26.32 3.96
N CYS A 647 1.77 -26.11 2.82
CA CYS A 647 1.76 -24.82 2.14
C CYS A 647 0.37 -24.55 1.52
N PRO A 648 -0.39 -23.55 2.00
CA PRO A 648 -1.76 -23.31 1.54
C PRO A 648 -1.79 -22.88 0.05
N GLU A 649 -0.81 -22.10 -0.37
CA GLU A 649 -0.69 -21.58 -1.74
C GLU A 649 0.03 -22.53 -2.70
N LYS A 650 0.47 -23.70 -2.21
CA LYS A 650 1.34 -24.62 -2.95
C LYS A 650 2.50 -23.88 -3.63
N ALA A 651 3.22 -23.11 -2.82
CA ALA A 651 4.33 -22.25 -3.23
C ALA A 651 5.72 -22.90 -3.07
N ILE A 652 5.79 -24.10 -2.48
CA ILE A 652 7.03 -24.83 -2.21
C ILE A 652 6.98 -26.13 -3.00
N ASP A 653 8.02 -26.44 -3.78
CA ASP A 653 8.20 -27.74 -4.41
C ASP A 653 9.39 -28.45 -3.74
N VAL A 654 9.15 -29.57 -3.07
CA VAL A 654 10.22 -30.43 -2.54
C VAL A 654 10.50 -31.56 -3.54
N VAL A 655 11.68 -31.55 -4.13
CA VAL A 655 12.11 -32.50 -5.15
C VAL A 655 13.12 -33.46 -4.54
N VAL A 656 12.75 -34.72 -4.41
CA VAL A 656 13.66 -35.80 -3.99
C VAL A 656 14.07 -36.58 -5.23
N PHE A 657 15.37 -36.66 -5.52
CA PHE A 657 15.84 -37.37 -6.71
C PHE A 657 15.54 -38.86 -6.61
N GLY A 658 14.89 -39.40 -7.66
CA GLY A 658 14.42 -40.78 -7.69
C GLY A 658 12.98 -40.98 -7.20
N GLU A 659 12.34 -39.94 -6.64
CA GLU A 659 10.89 -39.90 -6.40
C GLU A 659 10.17 -39.13 -7.51
N ASP A 660 8.97 -39.60 -7.87
CA ASP A 660 8.10 -38.89 -8.82
C ASP A 660 7.16 -37.98 -8.01
N ARG A 661 7.58 -36.73 -7.79
CA ARG A 661 6.77 -35.70 -7.11
C ARG A 661 6.35 -34.62 -8.11
N GLU A 662 5.07 -34.26 -8.11
CA GLU A 662 4.56 -33.19 -8.95
C GLU A 662 5.10 -31.83 -8.49
N ARG A 663 5.71 -31.08 -9.43
CA ARG A 663 6.04 -29.67 -9.22
C ARG A 663 4.82 -28.83 -9.57
N SER A 664 4.05 -28.45 -8.56
CA SER A 664 2.79 -27.72 -8.74
C SER A 664 2.94 -26.22 -8.54
N SER A 665 4.04 -25.78 -7.91
CA SER A 665 4.26 -24.38 -7.58
C SER A 665 4.73 -23.53 -8.76
N GLY A 666 5.40 -24.15 -9.75
CA GLY A 666 6.12 -23.44 -10.82
C GLY A 666 7.32 -22.65 -10.27
N GLY A 667 7.94 -23.15 -9.20
CA GLY A 667 8.99 -22.44 -8.46
C GLY A 667 10.33 -22.42 -9.19
N ASP A 668 10.92 -21.23 -9.26
CA ASP A 668 12.22 -21.00 -9.91
C ASP A 668 13.37 -20.69 -8.93
N THR A 669 13.08 -20.52 -7.62
CA THR A 669 14.09 -20.12 -6.63
C THR A 669 14.53 -21.31 -5.80
N LEU A 670 15.76 -21.80 -6.01
CA LEU A 670 16.38 -22.85 -5.19
C LEU A 670 16.73 -22.28 -3.81
N VAL A 671 16.20 -22.89 -2.74
CA VAL A 671 16.43 -22.45 -1.34
C VAL A 671 17.16 -23.49 -0.49
N CYS A 672 17.12 -24.76 -0.88
CA CYS A 672 17.81 -25.84 -0.18
C CYS A 672 18.28 -26.87 -1.19
N GLN A 673 19.53 -27.29 -1.09
CA GLN A 673 20.05 -28.47 -1.74
C GLN A 673 20.74 -29.31 -0.67
N THR A 674 20.29 -30.54 -0.45
CA THR A 674 20.81 -31.38 0.62
C THR A 674 20.83 -32.85 0.22
N SER A 675 21.72 -33.59 0.88
CA SER A 675 21.79 -35.04 0.81
C SER A 675 22.11 -35.63 2.18
N GLY A 676 21.60 -36.83 2.44
CA GLY A 676 21.80 -37.54 3.70
C GLY A 676 21.92 -39.03 3.48
N GLY A 677 23.01 -39.62 3.97
CA GLY A 677 23.32 -41.03 3.76
C GLY A 677 23.82 -41.35 2.34
N ASN A 678 24.07 -42.62 2.05
CA ASN A 678 24.44 -43.06 0.70
C ASN A 678 23.14 -43.32 -0.10
N PRO A 679 22.89 -42.66 -1.25
CA PRO A 679 21.71 -42.90 -2.08
C PRO A 679 21.51 -44.38 -2.45
N ASP A 680 22.60 -45.11 -2.71
CA ASP A 680 22.57 -46.55 -3.02
C ASP A 680 22.22 -47.43 -1.81
N ALA A 681 22.17 -46.86 -0.61
CA ALA A 681 21.86 -47.53 0.66
C ALA A 681 20.63 -46.94 1.36
N GLY A 682 19.74 -46.27 0.62
CA GLY A 682 18.52 -45.65 1.16
C GLY A 682 18.72 -44.25 1.74
N GLY A 683 19.82 -43.58 1.37
CA GLY A 683 20.00 -42.15 1.57
C GLY A 683 19.11 -41.32 0.63
N TYR A 684 19.02 -40.03 0.91
CA TYR A 684 18.24 -39.07 0.12
C TYR A 684 19.13 -38.01 -0.48
N GLU A 685 18.74 -37.49 -1.64
CA GLU A 685 19.32 -36.32 -2.27
C GLU A 685 18.19 -35.54 -2.94
N GLY A 686 18.21 -34.22 -2.84
CA GLY A 686 17.17 -33.42 -3.44
C GLY A 686 17.30 -31.93 -3.21
N GLU A 687 16.31 -31.23 -3.74
CA GLU A 687 16.26 -29.78 -3.88
C GLU A 687 14.90 -29.27 -3.43
N ILE A 688 14.87 -28.08 -2.83
CA ILE A 688 13.63 -27.39 -2.49
C ILE A 688 13.60 -26.07 -3.24
N PHE A 689 12.51 -25.85 -3.96
CA PHE A 689 12.24 -24.64 -4.71
C PHE A 689 11.07 -23.88 -4.10
N ILE A 690 11.12 -22.55 -4.14
CA ILE A 690 10.01 -21.70 -3.69
C ILE A 690 9.61 -20.73 -4.80
N ASN A 691 8.30 -20.61 -5.02
CA ASN A 691 7.69 -19.56 -5.81
C ASN A 691 7.28 -18.38 -4.90
N TYR A 692 8.12 -17.36 -4.82
CA TYR A 692 7.85 -16.17 -3.99
C TYR A 692 6.73 -15.27 -4.51
N ASP A 693 6.30 -15.43 -5.77
CA ASP A 693 5.12 -14.74 -6.29
C ASP A 693 3.82 -15.43 -5.83
N ARG A 694 3.88 -16.68 -5.34
CA ARG A 694 2.77 -17.39 -4.69
C ARG A 694 2.85 -17.39 -3.17
N CYS A 695 4.05 -17.46 -2.61
CA CYS A 695 4.21 -17.55 -1.17
C CYS A 695 3.66 -16.31 -0.45
N THR A 696 2.73 -16.51 0.48
CA THR A 696 2.13 -15.45 1.31
C THR A 696 2.96 -15.05 2.53
N ASN A 697 4.11 -15.69 2.76
CA ASN A 697 4.95 -15.49 3.95
C ASN A 697 4.23 -15.82 5.28
N CYS A 698 3.26 -16.73 5.26
CA CYS A 698 2.47 -17.13 6.43
C CYS A 698 3.24 -17.95 7.49
N ARG A 699 4.48 -18.38 7.21
CA ARG A 699 5.35 -19.16 8.12
C ARG A 699 4.85 -20.54 8.56
N ILE A 700 3.72 -21.03 8.05
CA ILE A 700 3.20 -22.38 8.37
C ILE A 700 4.24 -23.49 8.12
N CYS A 701 5.09 -23.32 7.10
CA CYS A 701 6.19 -24.25 6.78
C CYS A 701 7.29 -24.29 7.85
N GLU A 702 7.57 -23.18 8.52
CA GLU A 702 8.50 -23.08 9.67
C GLU A 702 7.92 -23.86 10.85
N ASP A 703 6.65 -23.58 11.20
CA ASP A 703 5.95 -24.22 12.34
C ASP A 703 5.81 -25.74 12.22
N HIS A 704 5.73 -26.25 10.99
CA HIS A 704 5.50 -27.67 10.71
C HIS A 704 6.76 -28.41 10.28
N CYS A 705 7.93 -27.77 10.32
CA CYS A 705 9.19 -28.44 10.03
C CYS A 705 9.55 -29.42 11.17
N PRO A 706 9.54 -30.75 10.96
CA PRO A 706 9.74 -31.70 12.06
C PRO A 706 11.16 -31.68 12.63
N VAL A 707 12.11 -31.09 11.91
CA VAL A 707 13.52 -30.98 12.29
C VAL A 707 13.95 -29.53 12.53
N ASN A 708 13.01 -28.58 12.52
CA ASN A 708 13.25 -27.14 12.69
C ASN A 708 14.40 -26.60 11.82
N CYS A 709 14.53 -27.08 10.58
CA CYS A 709 15.56 -26.60 9.66
C CYS A 709 15.13 -25.34 8.90
N ILE A 710 13.85 -24.95 8.99
CA ILE A 710 13.31 -23.78 8.30
C ILE A 710 13.29 -22.63 9.28
N THR A 711 13.84 -21.49 8.86
CA THR A 711 13.77 -20.22 9.57
C THR A 711 13.45 -19.11 8.58
N PHE A 712 12.91 -17.99 9.03
CA PHE A 712 12.75 -16.81 8.19
C PHE A 712 13.80 -15.74 8.52
N GLU A 713 14.53 -15.32 7.49
CA GLU A 713 15.57 -14.29 7.58
C GLU A 713 15.09 -13.02 6.87
N ARG A 714 15.14 -11.88 7.58
CA ARG A 714 14.82 -10.60 6.97
C ARG A 714 15.91 -10.17 6.03
N VAL A 715 15.51 -9.84 4.82
CA VAL A 715 16.41 -9.46 3.76
C VAL A 715 16.04 -8.11 3.22
N ARG A 716 16.98 -7.19 3.37
CA ARG A 716 16.82 -5.84 2.87
C ARG A 716 17.35 -5.77 1.46
N PHE A 717 16.51 -5.31 0.54
CA PHE A 717 16.96 -4.91 -0.79
C PHE A 717 17.41 -3.45 -0.72
N ILE A 718 18.71 -3.22 -0.89
CA ILE A 718 19.28 -1.88 -0.99
C ILE A 718 19.68 -1.65 -2.45
N ASP A 719 18.98 -0.73 -3.12
CA ASP A 719 19.48 -0.12 -4.35
C ASP A 719 20.35 1.08 -3.97
N ASP A 720 21.66 0.84 -3.83
CA ASP A 720 22.64 1.89 -3.49
C ASP A 720 22.63 3.05 -4.49
N THR A 721 22.03 2.88 -5.67
CA THR A 721 22.05 3.86 -6.74
C THR A 721 20.93 4.89 -6.63
N MET A 722 19.88 4.59 -5.86
CA MET A 722 18.81 5.52 -5.46
C MET A 722 18.91 5.95 -4.00
N ARG A 723 19.96 5.52 -3.29
CA ARG A 723 20.14 5.86 -1.88
C ARG A 723 20.72 7.26 -1.74
N VAL A 724 19.92 8.15 -1.15
CA VAL A 724 20.24 9.57 -1.00
C VAL A 724 20.84 9.87 0.39
N VAL A 725 20.81 8.91 1.31
CA VAL A 725 21.25 9.09 2.70
C VAL A 725 21.98 7.83 3.19
N GLU A 726 23.25 7.97 3.61
CA GLU A 726 23.85 7.03 4.57
C GLU A 726 23.09 7.19 5.89
N ARG A 727 22.63 6.10 6.53
CA ARG A 727 21.84 6.11 7.78
C ARG A 727 22.22 7.33 8.64
N PRO A 728 21.33 8.32 8.82
CA PRO A 728 21.68 9.52 9.54
C PRO A 728 22.08 9.14 10.96
N GLU A 729 23.21 9.67 11.44
CA GLU A 729 23.49 9.67 12.87
C GLU A 729 22.48 10.64 13.51
N LEU A 730 21.41 10.10 14.07
CA LEU A 730 20.44 10.88 14.83
C LEU A 730 21.18 11.55 15.98
N LYS A 731 21.28 12.89 15.95
CA LYS A 731 21.95 13.69 16.99
C LYS A 731 21.20 13.70 18.33
N VAL A 732 20.09 12.98 18.44
CA VAL A 732 19.26 12.90 19.64
C VAL A 732 18.96 11.42 19.94
N GLU A 733 19.63 10.87 20.95
CA GLU A 733 19.16 9.67 21.62
C GLU A 733 17.86 10.03 22.34
N LEU A 734 16.73 9.63 21.76
CA LEU A 734 15.44 9.73 22.43
C LEU A 734 15.31 8.54 23.40
N PRO A 735 14.79 8.76 24.62
CA PRO A 735 14.46 7.65 25.50
C PRO A 735 13.43 6.77 24.77
N LEU A 736 13.74 5.48 24.63
CA LEU A 736 12.77 4.45 24.24
C LEU A 736 11.49 4.68 25.07
N VAL A 737 10.40 5.01 24.38
CA VAL A 737 9.17 5.45 25.04
C VAL A 737 8.62 4.32 25.91
N ALA A 738 8.64 4.60 27.22
CA ALA A 738 7.83 4.10 28.32
C ALA A 738 7.75 2.57 28.56
N THR A 739 8.57 2.11 29.50
CA THR A 739 8.11 1.16 30.52
C THR A 739 6.97 1.81 31.33
N GLY A 740 5.74 1.35 31.10
CA GLY A 740 4.55 1.77 31.84
C GLY A 740 3.43 0.75 31.73
#